data_AF-A0A9W8TTW7-F1
#
_entry.id   AF-A0A9W8TTW7-F1
#
_cell.length_a   1.000
_cell.length_b   1.000
_cell.length_c   1.000
_cell.angle_alpha   90.00
_cell.angle_beta   90.00
_cell.angle_gamma   90.00
#
_symmetry.space_group_name_H-M   'P 1'
#
loop_
_entity.id
_entity.type
_entity.pdbx_description
1 polymer ?
#
loop_
_entity_poly.entity_id
_entity_poly.type
_entity_poly.pdbx_seq_one_letter_code
_entity_poly.pdbx_strand_id
1 'polypeptide(L)'
;MIEPYYWPEERKKPMLSTATDPELRQVLSKGTSQTVIAIEAVNAQLKLWKDTIEKQAANTITCRLSGVDIAKLAFRGYLGENVEEDAAVIKKVVESPENANELFKLKKGIWCWSKLPYAVRRVGSSLIDNSDDESETQGPHKRTKVLENDELVDDVDEWVLHNEMFLRALSKPHADCVPALKSSSVGLVRISDLSRTLHSCALVISPNDPSYAHALKISRLPIHALPGYTILAEKRSPTIFVQPTASDFKGRFDCMSGGLLAGLDWSNIFVAGGLVLGALLTPDIPPTASVPTSERLYLNQPLEWISSDIDLYIYGLDVEAANEKIKHIAEVYQSNLGSVDAPFLVVRNSQTITLYSEWPKRRVQIVLKLVKSPRDVLLNFDLDSCALGWDGKEVRMLPRFVRALETGTNVFTMDLVNGHYLGDRKATRDKRVFKYAKRGYGIRIIPLYIGYLSSYQSTDTGVLLQQISLGEDLLKPPLSLSLIAEQARTWTREVVNRYVQNGRKDVSLTYHWPVGRWPRFKSKNGLPVFSHAMLEDYRQTTSEPLGRSCLTGFGLLMRHVALWELEIEGIIEIYEHIFAEDAYNNIGQVAYDDTPAYDWDDKFTVENFIKAIDSFNDSEKNAMKKEWDRVADKKPKKIGFPVVKRVSYASSIDEIFSVVNDIYIPIFTTGEFVKFANDLVINALQESKLTEDRMAKVKLPLKMIGNNKDYGVVLAVWQLDNILNWQMVDRRIDEVREVIWAFHRANERLYYPQFIVDNLKTSISKRAIRSSEKDENHAFVRWVARQPCQATTDVNGIFLVQYWYWIERKHRRDIG
;
A
#
# COMPACT_ATOMS: atom_id res chain seq x y z
N MET A 1 17.70 25.15 21.34
CA MET A 1 17.18 23.77 21.27
C MET A 1 18.13 23.00 20.38
N ILE A 2 18.87 22.06 20.95
CA ILE A 2 19.85 21.24 20.23
C ILE A 2 19.10 19.97 19.82
N GLU A 3 19.15 19.64 18.53
CA GLU A 3 18.66 18.38 17.95
C GLU A 3 19.27 17.20 18.75
N PRO A 4 18.58 16.06 18.97
CA PRO A 4 19.29 14.86 19.42
C PRO A 4 20.44 14.63 18.44
N TYR A 5 21.68 14.73 18.91
CA TYR A 5 22.88 14.59 18.11
C TYR A 5 22.82 13.21 17.45
N TYR A 6 22.44 13.19 16.17
CA TYR A 6 22.69 12.06 15.29
C TYR A 6 24.20 11.95 15.25
N TRP A 7 24.81 10.98 15.94
CA TRP A 7 26.23 10.71 15.78
C TRP A 7 26.38 9.92 14.48
N PRO A 8 26.79 10.54 13.37
CA PRO A 8 27.00 9.82 12.12
C PRO A 8 28.27 8.96 12.20
N GLU A 9 29.08 9.13 13.26
CA GLU A 9 30.39 8.51 13.43
C GLU A 9 30.35 6.97 13.53
N GLU A 10 29.18 6.38 13.79
CA GLU A 10 28.99 4.92 13.75
C GLU A 10 28.60 4.37 12.36
N ARG A 11 28.13 5.20 11.41
CA ARG A 11 27.76 4.74 10.06
C ARG A 11 28.98 4.69 9.15
N LYS A 12 29.63 3.53 9.08
CA LYS A 12 30.78 3.28 8.19
C LYS A 12 30.41 2.89 6.74
N LYS A 13 29.13 2.56 6.44
CA LYS A 13 28.67 2.08 5.12
C LYS A 13 27.21 2.48 4.81
N PRO A 14 26.81 2.62 3.53
CA PRO A 14 25.42 2.85 3.14
C PRO A 14 24.54 1.63 3.44
N MET A 15 23.32 1.88 3.91
CA MET A 15 22.32 0.86 4.22
C MET A 15 21.43 0.60 3.01
N LEU A 16 21.75 -0.43 2.23
CA LEU A 16 21.01 -0.75 1.01
C LEU A 16 19.79 -1.62 1.28
N SER A 17 18.68 -1.36 0.58
CA SER A 17 17.45 -2.06 0.89
C SER A 17 17.55 -3.56 0.61
N THR A 18 17.07 -4.43 1.51
CA THR A 18 17.06 -5.90 1.33
C THR A 18 16.44 -6.30 0.00
N ALA A 19 15.34 -5.65 -0.33
CA ALA A 19 14.57 -5.88 -1.54
C ALA A 19 15.15 -5.17 -2.79
N THR A 20 16.35 -4.58 -2.71
CA THR A 20 17.07 -4.04 -3.89
C THR A 20 17.57 -5.20 -4.74
N ASP A 21 17.36 -5.14 -6.05
CA ASP A 21 17.88 -6.13 -6.99
C ASP A 21 19.41 -6.28 -6.86
N PRO A 22 19.97 -7.51 -6.95
CA PRO A 22 21.41 -7.74 -6.87
C PRO A 22 22.25 -6.91 -7.85
N GLU A 23 21.77 -6.71 -9.09
CA GLU A 23 22.48 -5.91 -10.11
C GLU A 23 22.52 -4.44 -9.70
N LEU A 24 21.39 -3.88 -9.27
CA LEU A 24 21.35 -2.51 -8.75
C LEU A 24 22.19 -2.37 -7.47
N ARG A 25 22.18 -3.35 -6.57
CA ARG A 25 23.01 -3.36 -5.36
C ARG A 25 24.50 -3.29 -5.72
N GLN A 26 24.93 -4.01 -6.76
CA GLN A 26 26.29 -3.93 -7.26
C GLN A 26 26.63 -2.52 -7.78
N VAL A 27 25.75 -1.91 -8.57
CA VAL A 27 25.89 -0.52 -9.06
C VAL A 27 26.05 0.44 -7.89
N LEU A 28 25.13 0.40 -6.91
CA LEU A 28 25.16 1.29 -5.75
C LEU A 28 26.41 1.10 -4.90
N SER A 29 26.91 -0.13 -4.74
CA SER A 29 28.13 -0.38 -3.98
C SER A 29 29.39 0.22 -4.61
N LYS A 30 29.51 0.21 -5.94
CA LYS A 30 30.69 0.67 -6.68
C LYS A 30 30.72 2.17 -6.93
N GLY A 31 29.54 2.81 -7.02
CA GLY A 31 29.45 4.22 -7.38
C GLY A 31 30.15 5.14 -6.38
N THR A 32 30.91 6.12 -6.89
CA THR A 32 31.77 7.01 -6.10
C THR A 32 31.27 8.46 -6.04
N SER A 33 30.38 8.86 -6.95
CA SER A 33 29.79 10.21 -6.99
C SER A 33 28.28 10.17 -7.20
N GLN A 34 27.59 11.24 -6.78
CA GLN A 34 26.13 11.33 -6.92
C GLN A 34 25.67 11.20 -8.37
N THR A 35 26.36 11.84 -9.33
CA THR A 35 26.01 11.74 -10.75
C THR A 35 26.09 10.31 -11.25
N VAL A 36 27.24 9.64 -11.02
CA VAL A 36 27.48 8.28 -11.52
C VAL A 36 26.44 7.34 -10.96
N ILE A 37 26.21 7.39 -9.64
CA ILE A 37 25.23 6.54 -8.96
C ILE A 37 23.83 6.76 -9.52
N ALA A 38 23.40 8.01 -9.68
CA ALA A 38 22.07 8.33 -10.16
C ALA A 38 21.83 7.85 -11.61
N ILE A 39 22.76 8.12 -12.52
CA ILE A 39 22.65 7.74 -13.93
C ILE A 39 22.73 6.21 -14.10
N GLU A 40 23.72 5.56 -13.46
CA GLU A 40 23.87 4.11 -13.54
C GLU A 40 22.68 3.38 -12.91
N ALA A 41 22.09 3.92 -11.83
CA ALA A 41 20.89 3.34 -11.22
C ALA A 41 19.70 3.37 -12.19
N VAL A 42 19.43 4.50 -12.86
CA VAL A 42 18.37 4.60 -13.88
C VAL A 42 18.62 3.60 -15.01
N ASN A 43 19.85 3.54 -15.53
CA ASN A 43 20.19 2.64 -16.62
C ASN A 43 20.05 1.15 -16.23
N ALA A 44 20.50 0.78 -15.03
CA ALA A 44 20.38 -0.59 -14.53
C ALA A 44 18.91 -1.00 -14.35
N GLN A 45 18.07 -0.11 -13.80
CA GLN A 45 16.64 -0.35 -13.66
C GLN A 45 15.94 -0.50 -15.01
N LEU A 46 16.23 0.38 -15.98
CA LEU A 46 15.68 0.27 -17.33
C LEU A 46 16.12 -0.99 -18.05
N LYS A 47 17.38 -1.41 -17.86
CA LYS A 47 17.87 -2.69 -18.39
C LYS A 47 17.11 -3.86 -17.79
N LEU A 48 17.01 -3.94 -16.46
CA LEU A 48 16.24 -4.98 -15.77
C LEU A 48 14.78 -5.05 -16.24
N TRP A 49 14.16 -3.89 -16.46
CA TRP A 49 12.81 -3.78 -16.99
C TRP A 49 12.71 -4.30 -18.45
N LYS A 50 13.64 -3.90 -19.33
CA LYS A 50 13.70 -4.40 -20.73
C LYS A 50 13.89 -5.91 -20.78
N ASP A 51 14.86 -6.43 -20.04
CA ASP A 51 15.12 -7.87 -19.93
C ASP A 51 13.87 -8.63 -19.46
N THR A 52 13.13 -8.04 -18.52
CA THR A 52 11.86 -8.59 -18.02
C THR A 52 10.79 -8.61 -19.10
N ILE A 53 10.67 -7.54 -19.90
CA ILE A 53 9.73 -7.46 -21.02
C ILE A 53 10.08 -8.49 -22.10
N GLU A 54 11.34 -8.57 -22.52
CA GLU A 54 11.78 -9.47 -23.59
C GLU A 54 11.52 -10.94 -23.22
N LYS A 55 11.88 -11.33 -21.99
CA LYS A 55 11.58 -12.67 -21.46
C LYS A 55 10.09 -13.00 -21.44
N GLN A 56 9.23 -12.00 -21.31
CA GLN A 56 7.78 -12.18 -21.23
C GLN A 56 7.12 -12.16 -22.60
N ALA A 57 7.55 -11.27 -23.50
CA ALA A 57 7.06 -11.22 -24.88
C ALA A 57 7.38 -12.50 -25.65
N ALA A 58 8.46 -13.21 -25.28
CA ALA A 58 8.78 -14.52 -25.85
C ALA A 58 7.79 -15.64 -25.46
N ASN A 59 6.90 -15.41 -24.48
CA ASN A 59 6.00 -16.43 -23.95
C ASN A 59 4.53 -16.06 -24.19
N THR A 60 3.83 -16.81 -25.04
CA THR A 60 2.37 -16.72 -25.14
C THR A 60 1.73 -17.25 -23.86
N ILE A 61 0.87 -16.44 -23.23
CA ILE A 61 0.13 -16.89 -22.04
C ILE A 61 -0.96 -17.84 -22.50
N THR A 62 -0.75 -19.13 -22.23
CA THR A 62 -1.72 -20.20 -22.49
C THR A 62 -2.15 -20.85 -21.19
N CYS A 63 -3.27 -21.55 -21.26
CA CYS A 63 -3.88 -22.25 -20.14
C CYS A 63 -3.78 -23.76 -20.37
N ARG A 64 -2.55 -24.25 -20.57
CA ARG A 64 -2.30 -25.68 -20.81
C ARG A 64 -2.14 -26.46 -19.52
N LEU A 65 -2.92 -27.52 -19.36
CA LEU A 65 -2.74 -28.53 -18.32
C LEU A 65 -2.83 -29.92 -18.97
N SER A 66 -1.80 -30.75 -18.78
CA SER A 66 -1.72 -32.12 -19.33
C SER A 66 -2.11 -32.21 -20.82
N GLY A 67 -1.55 -31.31 -21.64
CA GLY A 67 -1.79 -31.28 -23.09
C GLY A 67 -3.05 -30.55 -23.56
N VAL A 68 -4.01 -30.27 -22.67
CA VAL A 68 -5.26 -29.55 -23.00
C VAL A 68 -5.09 -28.06 -22.73
N ASP A 69 -5.34 -27.21 -23.73
CA ASP A 69 -5.36 -25.74 -23.59
C ASP A 69 -6.77 -25.27 -23.21
N ILE A 70 -7.01 -25.12 -21.90
CA ILE A 70 -8.31 -24.79 -21.33
C ILE A 70 -8.83 -23.45 -21.86
N ALA A 71 -7.96 -22.48 -22.10
CA ALA A 71 -8.41 -21.18 -22.61
C ALA A 71 -8.75 -21.19 -24.11
N LYS A 72 -8.53 -22.30 -24.81
CA LYS A 72 -9.00 -22.51 -26.20
C LYS A 72 -10.33 -23.25 -26.28
N LEU A 73 -10.92 -23.63 -25.15
CA LEU A 73 -12.27 -24.19 -25.13
C LEU A 73 -13.30 -23.14 -25.55
N ALA A 74 -14.43 -23.62 -26.07
CA ALA A 74 -15.51 -22.76 -26.56
C ALA A 74 -16.35 -22.24 -25.39
N PHE A 75 -15.97 -21.09 -24.85
CA PHE A 75 -16.74 -20.37 -23.82
C PHE A 75 -17.66 -19.33 -24.45
N ARG A 76 -18.77 -19.03 -23.76
CA ARG A 76 -19.63 -17.90 -24.09
C ARG A 76 -19.02 -16.64 -23.51
N GLY A 77 -18.24 -15.92 -24.33
CA GLY A 77 -17.54 -14.70 -23.89
C GLY A 77 -16.15 -15.00 -23.34
N TYR A 78 -15.80 -14.43 -22.18
CA TYR A 78 -14.50 -14.68 -21.55
C TYR A 78 -14.56 -15.77 -20.47
N LEU A 79 -13.41 -16.40 -20.18
CA LEU A 79 -13.32 -17.45 -19.17
C LEU A 79 -13.66 -16.90 -17.77
N GLY A 80 -14.74 -17.42 -17.17
CA GLY A 80 -15.30 -16.99 -15.90
C GLY A 80 -16.46 -16.00 -16.01
N GLU A 81 -16.93 -15.68 -17.22
CA GLU A 81 -18.10 -14.83 -17.42
C GLU A 81 -19.40 -15.57 -17.07
N ASN A 82 -19.50 -16.85 -17.46
CA ASN A 82 -20.64 -17.72 -17.22
C ASN A 82 -20.19 -18.92 -16.39
N VAL A 83 -20.04 -18.70 -15.08
CA VAL A 83 -19.30 -19.56 -14.15
C VAL A 83 -19.68 -21.05 -14.25
N GLU A 84 -20.98 -21.37 -14.21
CA GLU A 84 -21.49 -22.74 -14.27
C GLU A 84 -21.31 -23.39 -15.63
N GLU A 85 -21.61 -22.65 -16.71
CA GLU A 85 -21.43 -23.12 -18.08
C GLU A 85 -19.96 -23.42 -18.36
N ASP A 86 -19.07 -22.51 -17.95
CA ASP A 86 -17.62 -22.65 -18.11
C ASP A 86 -17.10 -23.85 -17.31
N ALA A 87 -17.56 -24.05 -16.07
CA ALA A 87 -17.22 -25.22 -15.26
C ALA A 87 -17.69 -26.53 -15.93
N ALA A 88 -18.91 -26.56 -16.49
CA ALA A 88 -19.44 -27.73 -17.19
C ALA A 88 -18.65 -28.05 -18.48
N VAL A 89 -18.25 -27.02 -19.24
CA VAL A 89 -17.39 -27.17 -20.42
C VAL A 89 -16.04 -27.79 -20.04
N ILE A 90 -15.40 -27.28 -18.98
CA ILE A 90 -14.12 -27.81 -18.49
C ILE A 90 -14.28 -29.27 -18.03
N LYS A 91 -15.32 -29.56 -17.22
CA LYS A 91 -15.60 -30.92 -16.73
C LYS A 91 -15.75 -31.93 -17.87
N LYS A 92 -16.55 -31.60 -18.88
CA LYS A 92 -16.82 -32.48 -20.04
C LYS A 92 -15.55 -32.84 -20.82
N VAL A 93 -14.64 -31.88 -21.00
CA VAL A 93 -13.38 -32.10 -21.72
C VAL A 93 -12.44 -33.00 -20.91
N VAL A 94 -12.29 -32.73 -19.61
CA VAL A 94 -11.46 -33.51 -18.70
C VAL A 94 -11.97 -34.95 -18.54
N GLU A 95 -13.28 -35.17 -18.62
CA GLU A 95 -13.92 -36.49 -18.49
C GLU A 95 -13.99 -37.29 -19.81
N SER A 96 -13.57 -36.71 -20.94
CA SER A 96 -13.65 -37.37 -22.25
C SER A 96 -12.74 -38.61 -22.38
N PRO A 97 -13.19 -39.69 -23.04
CA PRO A 97 -12.42 -40.94 -23.18
C PRO A 97 -11.05 -40.77 -23.85
N GLU A 98 -10.93 -39.81 -24.76
CA GLU A 98 -9.68 -39.48 -25.49
C GLU A 98 -8.58 -38.95 -24.56
N ASN A 99 -8.96 -38.39 -23.40
CA ASN A 99 -8.06 -37.83 -22.39
C ASN A 99 -7.91 -38.75 -21.16
N ALA A 100 -8.52 -39.96 -21.19
CA ALA A 100 -8.69 -40.83 -20.03
C ALA A 100 -7.43 -41.58 -19.54
N ASN A 101 -6.30 -41.51 -20.23
CA ASN A 101 -5.03 -42.12 -19.75
C ASN A 101 -4.05 -41.09 -19.15
N GLU A 102 -4.13 -39.81 -19.54
CA GLU A 102 -3.24 -38.72 -19.06
C GLU A 102 -3.92 -37.87 -17.94
N LEU A 103 -5.23 -37.62 -18.03
CA LEU A 103 -5.98 -36.75 -17.11
C LEU A 103 -6.77 -37.49 -16.01
N PHE A 104 -6.82 -38.83 -16.03
CA PHE A 104 -7.62 -39.63 -15.08
C PHE A 104 -7.14 -39.52 -13.63
N LYS A 105 -5.84 -39.28 -13.41
CA LYS A 105 -5.29 -38.98 -12.08
C LYS A 105 -5.60 -37.55 -11.60
N LEU A 106 -6.10 -36.68 -12.49
CA LEU A 106 -6.34 -35.24 -12.26
C LEU A 106 -7.83 -34.86 -12.23
N LYS A 107 -8.77 -35.82 -12.34
CA LYS A 107 -10.22 -35.55 -12.32
C LYS A 107 -10.68 -34.69 -11.13
N LYS A 108 -10.07 -34.88 -9.94
CA LYS A 108 -10.27 -33.99 -8.77
C LYS A 108 -9.31 -32.79 -8.73
N GLY A 109 -8.10 -32.94 -9.28
CA GLY A 109 -7.03 -31.95 -9.21
C GLY A 109 -7.18 -30.74 -10.14
N ILE A 110 -7.96 -30.81 -11.22
CA ILE A 110 -8.15 -29.69 -12.16
C ILE A 110 -8.65 -28.41 -11.46
N TRP A 111 -9.55 -28.57 -10.47
CA TRP A 111 -10.09 -27.43 -9.73
C TRP A 111 -9.08 -26.82 -8.75
N CYS A 112 -7.96 -27.48 -8.51
CA CYS A 112 -6.84 -26.94 -7.74
C CYS A 112 -5.84 -26.22 -8.64
N TRP A 113 -6.10 -26.11 -9.94
CA TRP A 113 -5.22 -25.38 -10.85
C TRP A 113 -5.31 -23.87 -10.64
N SER A 114 -4.15 -23.26 -10.35
CA SER A 114 -4.01 -21.84 -9.98
C SER A 114 -4.39 -20.84 -11.08
N LYS A 115 -4.55 -21.27 -12.33
CA LYS A 115 -4.92 -20.39 -13.46
C LYS A 115 -6.43 -20.34 -13.75
N LEU A 116 -7.25 -21.11 -13.04
CA LEU A 116 -8.71 -21.00 -13.17
C LEU A 116 -9.24 -19.70 -12.54
N PRO A 117 -10.32 -19.10 -13.08
CA PRO A 117 -11.06 -18.09 -12.33
C PRO A 117 -11.58 -18.68 -11.00
N TYR A 118 -11.48 -17.91 -9.92
CA TYR A 118 -11.84 -18.39 -8.59
C TYR A 118 -13.27 -18.92 -8.52
N ALA A 119 -14.25 -18.20 -9.09
CA ALA A 119 -15.64 -18.67 -9.12
C ALA A 119 -15.81 -20.01 -9.85
N VAL A 120 -15.14 -20.18 -11.00
CA VAL A 120 -15.17 -21.42 -11.80
C VAL A 120 -14.55 -22.58 -11.03
N ARG A 121 -13.41 -22.36 -10.36
CA ARG A 121 -12.81 -23.33 -9.44
C ARG A 121 -13.81 -23.80 -8.39
N ARG A 122 -14.47 -22.86 -7.71
CA ARG A 122 -15.35 -23.12 -6.57
C ARG A 122 -16.59 -23.91 -6.98
N VAL A 123 -17.25 -23.47 -8.04
CA VAL A 123 -18.40 -24.18 -8.62
C VAL A 123 -17.98 -25.55 -9.13
N GLY A 124 -16.87 -25.64 -9.87
CA GLY A 124 -16.36 -26.90 -10.39
C GLY A 124 -16.04 -27.94 -9.31
N SER A 125 -15.41 -27.54 -8.20
CA SER A 125 -15.15 -28.41 -7.05
C SER A 125 -16.44 -29.01 -6.49
N SER A 126 -17.52 -28.22 -6.38
CA SER A 126 -18.81 -28.70 -5.86
C SER A 126 -19.51 -29.73 -6.78
N LEU A 127 -19.16 -29.78 -8.07
CA LEU A 127 -19.71 -30.75 -9.03
C LEU A 127 -19.14 -32.17 -8.88
N ILE A 128 -18.15 -32.36 -8.01
CA ILE A 128 -17.52 -33.66 -7.72
C ILE A 128 -18.15 -34.34 -6.50
N ASP A 129 -18.62 -33.56 -5.52
CA ASP A 129 -19.15 -34.08 -4.24
C ASP A 129 -20.50 -34.80 -4.37
N ASN A 130 -21.12 -34.79 -5.56
CA ASN A 130 -22.45 -35.37 -5.79
C ASN A 130 -22.44 -36.81 -6.35
N SER A 131 -21.30 -37.51 -6.43
CA SER A 131 -21.32 -38.86 -7.03
C SER A 131 -20.49 -39.98 -6.40
N ASP A 132 -19.59 -39.79 -5.44
CA ASP A 132 -18.92 -40.92 -4.75
C ASP A 132 -18.32 -40.50 -3.40
N ASP A 133 -18.63 -41.27 -2.34
CA ASP A 133 -18.19 -41.24 -0.93
C ASP A 133 -19.01 -40.41 0.09
N GLU A 134 -20.05 -41.07 0.64
CA GLU A 134 -20.60 -40.81 1.98
C GLU A 134 -19.63 -41.28 3.08
N SER A 135 -18.46 -40.64 3.24
CA SER A 135 -17.71 -40.68 4.50
C SER A 135 -16.57 -39.66 4.50
N GLU A 136 -16.75 -38.54 5.18
CA GLU A 136 -15.79 -37.98 6.17
C GLU A 136 -16.16 -36.54 6.54
N THR A 137 -16.77 -36.40 7.71
CA THR A 137 -16.60 -35.20 8.54
C THR A 137 -15.15 -35.15 9.02
N GLN A 138 -14.23 -34.61 8.23
CA GLN A 138 -12.90 -34.23 8.70
C GLN A 138 -12.51 -32.86 8.16
N GLY A 139 -12.00 -32.01 9.06
CA GLY A 139 -11.48 -30.68 8.72
C GLY A 139 -10.30 -30.72 7.74
N PRO A 140 -9.72 -29.57 7.37
CA PRO A 140 -8.73 -29.49 6.30
C PRO A 140 -7.44 -30.24 6.70
N HIS A 141 -7.37 -31.52 6.37
CA HIS A 141 -6.16 -32.31 6.49
C HIS A 141 -5.18 -31.91 5.39
N LYS A 142 -3.95 -31.58 5.80
CA LYS A 142 -2.79 -31.38 4.92
C LYS A 142 -2.64 -32.55 3.95
N ARG A 143 -3.08 -32.39 2.70
CA ARG A 143 -2.52 -33.12 1.56
C ARG A 143 -1.43 -32.26 0.95
N THR A 144 -0.26 -32.27 1.58
CA THR A 144 0.97 -31.79 0.93
C THR A 144 1.45 -32.89 -0.01
N LYS A 145 0.71 -33.13 -1.10
CA LYS A 145 1.19 -33.95 -2.21
C LYS A 145 1.41 -32.98 -3.36
N VAL A 146 2.64 -32.51 -3.48
CA VAL A 146 3.14 -31.82 -4.68
C VAL A 146 2.95 -32.82 -5.82
N LEU A 147 1.86 -32.68 -6.57
CA LEU A 147 1.76 -33.31 -7.88
C LEU A 147 2.83 -32.67 -8.75
N GLU A 148 3.41 -33.42 -9.68
CA GLU A 148 4.60 -33.07 -10.50
C GLU A 148 4.50 -31.75 -11.31
N ASN A 149 3.42 -30.98 -11.18
CA ASN A 149 3.24 -29.64 -11.71
C ASN A 149 2.98 -28.62 -10.58
N ASP A 150 3.90 -27.67 -10.35
CA ASP A 150 3.84 -26.53 -9.40
C ASP A 150 2.61 -25.59 -9.55
N GLU A 151 1.65 -25.93 -10.41
CA GLU A 151 0.45 -25.16 -10.70
C GLU A 151 -0.83 -25.72 -10.07
N LEU A 152 -0.81 -26.97 -9.57
CA LEU A 152 -1.92 -27.65 -8.91
C LEU A 152 -1.80 -27.52 -7.39
N VAL A 153 -2.60 -26.63 -6.82
CA VAL A 153 -2.49 -26.18 -5.43
C VAL A 153 -3.83 -26.35 -4.71
N ASP A 154 -3.89 -27.34 -3.82
CA ASP A 154 -5.11 -27.67 -3.06
C ASP A 154 -5.44 -26.58 -2.04
N ASP A 155 -4.44 -26.09 -1.31
CA ASP A 155 -4.61 -25.06 -0.29
C ASP A 155 -5.10 -23.74 -0.90
N VAL A 156 -6.16 -23.17 -0.34
CA VAL A 156 -6.79 -21.95 -0.88
C VAL A 156 -5.91 -20.72 -0.75
N ASP A 157 -5.09 -20.64 0.31
CA ASP A 157 -4.21 -19.51 0.54
C ASP A 157 -3.07 -19.51 -0.48
N GLU A 158 -2.40 -20.66 -0.65
CA GLU A 158 -1.36 -20.83 -1.65
C GLU A 158 -1.91 -20.67 -3.06
N TRP A 159 -3.09 -21.23 -3.36
CA TRP A 159 -3.74 -21.07 -4.66
C TRP A 159 -3.96 -19.59 -5.00
N VAL A 160 -4.41 -18.78 -4.03
CA VAL A 160 -4.64 -17.35 -4.23
C VAL A 160 -3.34 -16.62 -4.55
N LEU A 161 -2.23 -16.97 -3.89
CA LEU A 161 -0.90 -16.41 -4.19
C LEU A 161 -0.46 -16.73 -5.63
N HIS A 162 -0.60 -17.99 -6.05
CA HIS A 162 -0.25 -18.42 -7.41
C HIS A 162 -1.18 -17.80 -8.46
N ASN A 163 -2.49 -17.73 -8.18
CA ASN A 163 -3.46 -17.10 -9.08
C ASN A 163 -3.15 -15.62 -9.30
N GLU A 164 -2.75 -14.91 -8.25
CA GLU A 164 -2.39 -13.50 -8.37
C GLU A 164 -1.19 -13.29 -9.30
N MET A 165 -0.19 -14.16 -9.27
CA MET A 165 0.92 -14.13 -10.24
C MET A 165 0.42 -14.29 -11.67
N PHE A 166 -0.55 -15.19 -11.90
CA PHE A 166 -1.20 -15.36 -13.19
C PHE A 166 -1.98 -14.09 -13.63
N LEU A 167 -2.76 -13.48 -12.74
CA LEU A 167 -3.49 -12.24 -13.05
C LEU A 167 -2.55 -11.05 -13.35
N ARG A 168 -1.41 -10.98 -12.66
CA ARG A 168 -0.35 -10.02 -12.96
C ARG A 168 0.26 -10.26 -14.35
N ALA A 169 0.41 -11.51 -14.77
CA ALA A 169 0.89 -11.83 -16.12
C ALA A 169 -0.11 -11.38 -17.20
N LEU A 170 -1.41 -11.58 -16.98
CA LEU A 170 -2.47 -11.14 -17.91
C LEU A 170 -2.57 -9.63 -18.09
N SER A 171 -2.06 -8.85 -17.15
CA SER A 171 -2.18 -7.38 -17.19
C SER A 171 -1.00 -6.68 -17.89
N LYS A 172 -0.06 -7.46 -18.43
CA LYS A 172 1.15 -6.91 -19.07
C LYS A 172 0.89 -6.48 -20.52
N PRO A 173 1.46 -5.35 -20.98
CA PRO A 173 1.24 -4.81 -22.33
C PRO A 173 1.48 -5.79 -23.49
N HIS A 174 2.44 -6.69 -23.30
CA HIS A 174 2.95 -7.58 -24.35
C HIS A 174 2.48 -9.03 -24.17
N ALA A 175 1.52 -9.26 -23.27
CA ALA A 175 0.92 -10.57 -23.09
C ALA A 175 0.06 -10.91 -24.30
N ASP A 176 0.61 -11.65 -25.26
CA ASP A 176 -0.21 -12.31 -26.26
C ASP A 176 -0.98 -13.43 -25.56
N CYS A 177 -2.30 -13.30 -25.55
CA CYS A 177 -3.21 -14.21 -24.88
C CYS A 177 -4.38 -14.55 -25.80
N VAL A 178 -4.89 -15.77 -25.63
CA VAL A 178 -6.03 -16.25 -26.40
C VAL A 178 -7.29 -15.43 -26.10
N PRO A 179 -8.27 -15.34 -27.02
CA PRO A 179 -9.44 -14.47 -26.88
C PRO A 179 -10.19 -14.59 -25.54
N ALA A 180 -10.32 -15.80 -25.00
CA ALA A 180 -11.00 -16.06 -23.72
C ALA A 180 -10.31 -15.40 -22.51
N LEU A 181 -9.02 -15.02 -22.62
CA LEU A 181 -8.25 -14.38 -21.55
C LEU A 181 -8.07 -12.85 -21.74
N LYS A 182 -8.48 -12.31 -22.90
CA LYS A 182 -8.25 -10.90 -23.25
C LYS A 182 -9.03 -9.90 -22.40
N SER A 183 -10.19 -10.30 -21.88
CA SER A 183 -11.01 -9.42 -21.06
C SER A 183 -10.27 -9.06 -19.76
N SER A 184 -10.29 -7.78 -19.40
CA SER A 184 -9.79 -7.29 -18.12
C SER A 184 -10.55 -7.83 -16.91
N SER A 185 -11.72 -8.43 -17.15
CA SER A 185 -12.56 -9.06 -16.13
C SER A 185 -12.13 -10.48 -15.79
N VAL A 186 -11.27 -11.11 -16.60
CA VAL A 186 -10.83 -12.49 -16.38
C VAL A 186 -10.13 -12.59 -15.03
N GLY A 187 -10.62 -13.52 -14.20
CA GLY A 187 -10.13 -13.80 -12.86
C GLY A 187 -10.69 -12.92 -11.75
N LEU A 188 -11.46 -11.87 -12.08
CA LEU A 188 -12.18 -11.07 -11.09
C LEU A 188 -13.50 -11.75 -10.71
N VAL A 189 -13.82 -11.77 -9.42
CA VAL A 189 -15.09 -12.27 -8.90
C VAL A 189 -16.11 -11.13 -8.89
N ARG A 190 -17.35 -11.39 -9.32
CA ARG A 190 -18.46 -10.42 -9.27
C ARG A 190 -19.27 -10.61 -8.00
N ILE A 191 -20.00 -9.58 -7.57
CA ILE A 191 -20.91 -9.70 -6.42
C ILE A 191 -21.98 -10.77 -6.66
N SER A 192 -22.46 -10.91 -7.90
CA SER A 192 -23.45 -11.92 -8.29
C SER A 192 -22.94 -13.36 -8.11
N ASP A 193 -21.63 -13.55 -8.10
CA ASP A 193 -21.01 -14.87 -7.98
C ASP A 193 -20.69 -15.22 -6.52
N LEU A 194 -20.79 -14.26 -5.57
CA LEU A 194 -20.36 -14.44 -4.19
C LEU A 194 -21.03 -15.65 -3.51
N SER A 195 -22.35 -15.77 -3.62
CA SER A 195 -23.13 -16.86 -3.01
C SER A 195 -22.71 -18.25 -3.48
N ARG A 196 -22.09 -18.34 -4.67
CA ARG A 196 -21.56 -19.58 -5.25
C ARG A 196 -20.08 -19.81 -4.94
N THR A 197 -19.36 -18.73 -4.64
CA THR A 197 -17.92 -18.80 -4.32
C THR A 197 -17.64 -19.06 -2.84
N LEU A 198 -18.51 -18.62 -1.93
CA LEU A 198 -18.29 -18.70 -0.47
C LEU A 198 -18.71 -20.08 0.08
N HIS A 199 -17.91 -20.66 0.99
CA HIS A 199 -18.15 -21.95 1.64
C HIS A 199 -19.35 -21.93 2.58
N SER A 200 -19.44 -20.88 3.40
CA SER A 200 -20.42 -20.78 4.48
C SER A 200 -21.15 -19.46 4.37
N CYS A 201 -22.14 -19.42 3.48
CA CYS A 201 -23.00 -18.27 3.31
C CYS A 201 -24.48 -18.66 3.29
N ALA A 202 -25.32 -17.71 3.69
CA ALA A 202 -26.78 -17.86 3.68
C ALA A 202 -27.42 -16.53 3.32
N LEU A 203 -28.51 -16.56 2.57
CA LEU A 203 -29.30 -15.36 2.30
C LEU A 203 -30.07 -14.95 3.55
N VAL A 204 -30.04 -13.66 3.86
CA VAL A 204 -30.94 -13.03 4.84
C VAL A 204 -32.14 -12.53 4.07
N ILE A 205 -33.27 -13.22 4.23
CA ILE A 205 -34.44 -13.05 3.37
C ILE A 205 -35.45 -12.09 4.02
N SER A 206 -36.22 -11.39 3.20
CA SER A 206 -37.36 -10.59 3.67
C SER A 206 -38.47 -11.47 4.25
N PRO A 207 -39.05 -11.10 5.40
CA PRO A 207 -40.20 -11.82 5.96
C PRO A 207 -41.44 -11.78 5.06
N ASN A 208 -41.55 -10.73 4.24
CA ASN A 208 -42.72 -10.46 3.40
C ASN A 208 -42.55 -10.93 1.96
N ASP A 209 -41.30 -11.16 1.52
CA ASP A 209 -40.98 -11.61 0.18
C ASP A 209 -39.78 -12.56 0.20
N PRO A 210 -40.01 -13.88 0.11
CA PRO A 210 -38.94 -14.87 0.10
C PRO A 210 -37.94 -14.72 -1.07
N SER A 211 -38.31 -14.01 -2.13
CA SER A 211 -37.44 -13.77 -3.29
C SER A 211 -36.47 -12.61 -3.09
N TYR A 212 -36.74 -11.73 -2.12
CA TYR A 212 -35.88 -10.58 -1.81
C TYR A 212 -34.90 -10.91 -0.68
N ALA A 213 -33.61 -10.82 -0.99
CA ALA A 213 -32.54 -10.94 0.00
C ALA A 213 -32.09 -9.55 0.46
N HIS A 214 -32.11 -9.30 1.77
CA HIS A 214 -31.53 -8.11 2.38
C HIS A 214 -30.01 -8.13 2.39
N ALA A 215 -29.42 -9.34 2.54
CA ALA A 215 -27.98 -9.52 2.64
C ALA A 215 -27.57 -10.94 2.32
N LEU A 216 -26.28 -11.12 2.05
CA LEU A 216 -25.60 -12.40 2.15
C LEU A 216 -24.84 -12.44 3.48
N LYS A 217 -25.27 -13.31 4.40
CA LYS A 217 -24.59 -13.60 5.66
C LYS A 217 -23.46 -14.59 5.40
N ILE A 218 -22.29 -14.32 5.94
CA ILE A 218 -21.10 -15.18 5.85
C ILE A 218 -20.70 -15.59 7.28
N SER A 219 -20.69 -16.89 7.53
CA SER A 219 -20.26 -17.47 8.81
C SER A 219 -18.78 -17.80 8.73
N ARG A 220 -17.98 -17.23 9.62
CA ARG A 220 -16.54 -17.43 9.62
C ARG A 220 -16.15 -18.55 10.58
N LEU A 221 -15.16 -19.36 10.19
CA LEU A 221 -14.57 -20.33 11.10
C LEU A 221 -14.02 -19.63 12.36
N PRO A 222 -14.01 -20.30 13.53
CA PRO A 222 -13.31 -19.77 14.69
C PRO A 222 -11.84 -19.48 14.36
N ILE A 223 -11.28 -18.38 14.90
CA ILE A 223 -9.94 -17.94 14.53
C ILE A 223 -8.86 -19.00 14.83
N HIS A 224 -9.02 -19.77 15.91
CA HIS A 224 -8.11 -20.85 16.31
C HIS A 224 -8.19 -22.08 15.38
N ALA A 225 -9.24 -22.19 14.57
CA ALA A 225 -9.38 -23.26 13.57
C ALA A 225 -8.69 -22.89 12.25
N LEU A 226 -8.32 -21.62 12.03
CA LEU A 226 -7.56 -21.21 10.85
C LEU A 226 -6.09 -21.60 11.03
N PRO A 227 -5.50 -22.34 10.08
CA PRO A 227 -4.09 -22.70 10.18
C PRO A 227 -3.19 -21.47 9.98
N GLY A 228 -2.03 -21.48 10.63
CA GLY A 228 -1.05 -20.39 10.58
C GLY A 228 -0.91 -19.66 11.92
N TYR A 229 -0.30 -18.47 11.87
CA TYR A 229 -0.14 -17.57 13.02
C TYR A 229 -0.90 -16.28 12.73
N THR A 230 -1.85 -15.93 13.61
CA THR A 230 -2.71 -14.76 13.41
C THR A 230 -2.45 -13.70 14.45
N ILE A 231 -2.45 -12.45 14.03
CA ILE A 231 -2.34 -11.25 14.87
C ILE A 231 -3.44 -10.26 14.50
N LEU A 232 -3.76 -9.32 15.40
CA LEU A 232 -4.72 -8.23 15.15
C LEU A 232 -6.14 -8.72 14.79
N ALA A 233 -6.56 -9.86 15.34
CA ALA A 233 -7.84 -10.50 15.07
C ALA A 233 -8.86 -10.34 16.21
N GLU A 234 -8.55 -9.57 17.24
CA GLU A 234 -9.33 -9.40 18.46
C GLU A 234 -10.67 -8.67 18.19
N LYS A 235 -10.74 -7.89 17.11
CA LYS A 235 -11.98 -7.24 16.61
C LYS A 235 -12.68 -8.02 15.50
N ARG A 236 -12.20 -9.23 15.18
CA ARG A 236 -12.78 -10.06 14.11
C ARG A 236 -14.14 -10.62 14.54
N SER A 237 -15.20 -10.22 13.83
CA SER A 237 -16.52 -10.79 14.02
C SER A 237 -16.58 -12.24 13.52
N PRO A 238 -17.33 -13.14 14.19
CA PRO A 238 -17.57 -14.51 13.73
C PRO A 238 -18.54 -14.58 12.55
N THR A 239 -19.27 -13.50 12.28
CA THR A 239 -20.20 -13.37 11.16
C THR A 239 -20.02 -12.01 10.52
N ILE A 240 -20.18 -11.93 9.20
CA ILE A 240 -20.21 -10.68 8.45
C ILE A 240 -21.36 -10.70 7.44
N PHE A 241 -21.88 -9.52 7.08
CA PHE A 241 -23.00 -9.37 6.17
C PHE A 241 -22.57 -8.51 5.00
N VAL A 242 -22.91 -8.91 3.77
CA VAL A 242 -22.57 -8.19 2.56
C VAL A 242 -23.78 -7.94 1.68
N GLN A 243 -23.71 -6.92 0.83
CA GLN A 243 -24.75 -6.66 -0.19
C GLN A 243 -24.94 -7.91 -1.08
N PRO A 244 -26.18 -8.30 -1.38
CA PRO A 244 -26.44 -9.52 -2.15
C PRO A 244 -26.36 -9.29 -3.67
N THR A 245 -26.56 -8.06 -4.14
CA THR A 245 -26.55 -7.72 -5.57
C THR A 245 -25.84 -6.40 -5.87
N ALA A 246 -25.46 -6.19 -7.13
CA ALA A 246 -24.91 -4.93 -7.62
C ALA A 246 -25.89 -3.76 -7.47
N SER A 247 -27.20 -4.02 -7.56
CA SER A 247 -28.24 -3.00 -7.38
C SER A 247 -28.31 -2.52 -5.93
N ASP A 248 -28.31 -3.44 -4.97
CA ASP A 248 -28.31 -3.08 -3.54
C ASP A 248 -27.01 -2.36 -3.15
N PHE A 249 -25.88 -2.83 -3.69
CA PHE A 249 -24.60 -2.13 -3.56
C PHE A 249 -24.68 -0.69 -4.10
N LYS A 250 -25.20 -0.49 -5.30
CA LYS A 250 -25.33 0.84 -5.90
C LYS A 250 -26.18 1.75 -5.03
N GLY A 251 -27.34 1.29 -4.55
CA GLY A 251 -28.22 2.06 -3.67
C GLY A 251 -27.51 2.51 -2.39
N ARG A 252 -26.77 1.59 -1.75
CA ARG A 252 -25.96 1.93 -0.57
C ARG A 252 -24.81 2.88 -0.90
N PHE A 253 -24.09 2.65 -1.98
CA PHE A 253 -22.97 3.50 -2.41
C PHE A 253 -23.44 4.92 -2.72
N ASP A 254 -24.56 5.09 -3.41
CA ASP A 254 -25.17 6.39 -3.71
C ASP A 254 -25.59 7.12 -2.42
N CYS A 255 -26.19 6.40 -1.47
CA CYS A 255 -26.53 6.94 -0.14
C CYS A 255 -25.28 7.37 0.63
N MET A 256 -24.26 6.53 0.71
CA MET A 256 -23.04 6.84 1.44
C MET A 256 -22.23 7.95 0.79
N SER A 257 -22.24 8.06 -0.54
CA SER A 257 -21.59 9.14 -1.29
C SER A 257 -22.39 10.44 -1.29
N GLY A 258 -23.63 10.45 -0.77
CA GLY A 258 -24.49 11.63 -0.78
C GLY A 258 -24.92 12.06 -2.18
N GLY A 259 -24.93 11.14 -3.15
CA GLY A 259 -25.28 11.44 -4.54
C GLY A 259 -24.25 12.28 -5.31
N LEU A 260 -23.04 12.50 -4.77
CA LEU A 260 -22.02 13.37 -5.37
C LEU A 260 -21.57 12.95 -6.78
N LEU A 261 -21.80 11.69 -7.16
CA LEU A 261 -21.45 11.14 -8.48
C LEU A 261 -22.67 10.93 -9.40
N ALA A 262 -23.83 11.48 -9.06
CA ALA A 262 -25.02 11.37 -9.91
C ALA A 262 -24.76 12.00 -11.30
N GLY A 263 -25.04 11.25 -12.37
CA GLY A 263 -24.78 11.68 -13.74
C GLY A 263 -23.35 11.44 -14.25
N LEU A 264 -22.48 10.81 -13.45
CA LEU A 264 -21.13 10.46 -13.89
C LEU A 264 -21.15 9.49 -15.08
N ASP A 265 -20.27 9.74 -16.05
CA ASP A 265 -19.99 8.78 -17.13
C ASP A 265 -18.93 7.82 -16.62
N TRP A 266 -19.38 6.62 -16.28
CA TRP A 266 -18.56 5.56 -15.69
C TRP A 266 -17.57 4.92 -16.66
N SER A 267 -17.64 5.25 -17.95
CA SER A 267 -16.66 4.80 -18.93
C SER A 267 -15.24 5.18 -18.49
N ASN A 268 -14.37 4.17 -18.38
CA ASN A 268 -12.98 4.31 -17.93
C ASN A 268 -12.78 4.77 -16.48
N ILE A 269 -13.82 4.70 -15.64
CA ILE A 269 -13.76 5.04 -14.22
C ILE A 269 -13.92 3.77 -13.36
N PHE A 270 -13.12 3.69 -12.30
CA PHE A 270 -13.24 2.64 -11.29
C PHE A 270 -13.07 3.25 -9.90
N VAL A 271 -14.04 3.05 -9.02
CA VAL A 271 -13.93 3.44 -7.59
C VAL A 271 -13.42 2.23 -6.82
N ALA A 272 -12.45 2.41 -5.92
CA ALA A 272 -11.98 1.31 -5.08
C ALA A 272 -11.62 1.80 -3.67
N GLY A 273 -11.33 0.89 -2.75
CA GLY A 273 -10.86 1.25 -1.41
C GLY A 273 -11.95 1.37 -0.34
N GLY A 274 -11.75 2.26 0.62
CA GLY A 274 -12.42 2.20 1.93
C GLY A 274 -13.94 2.37 1.86
N LEU A 275 -14.43 3.27 1.01
CA LEU A 275 -15.87 3.52 0.87
C LEU A 275 -16.59 2.37 0.16
N VAL A 276 -15.97 1.78 -0.87
CA VAL A 276 -16.51 0.60 -1.56
C VAL A 276 -16.65 -0.57 -0.59
N LEU A 277 -15.63 -0.79 0.25
CA LEU A 277 -15.73 -1.78 1.32
C LEU A 277 -16.92 -1.48 2.25
N GLY A 278 -17.05 -0.24 2.72
CA GLY A 278 -18.16 0.15 3.60
C GLY A 278 -19.53 -0.06 2.96
N ALA A 279 -19.69 0.32 1.69
CA ALA A 279 -20.95 0.11 0.97
C ALA A 279 -21.29 -1.37 0.80
N LEU A 280 -20.29 -2.23 0.58
CA LEU A 280 -20.48 -3.68 0.51
C LEU A 280 -20.85 -4.27 1.87
N LEU A 281 -20.25 -3.80 2.98
CA LEU A 281 -20.40 -4.40 4.31
C LEU A 281 -21.60 -3.89 5.11
N THR A 282 -22.37 -2.92 4.58
CA THR A 282 -23.49 -2.30 5.31
C THR A 282 -24.84 -2.56 4.62
N PRO A 283 -25.27 -3.82 4.43
CA PRO A 283 -26.58 -4.09 3.85
C PRO A 283 -27.73 -3.55 4.71
N ASP A 284 -28.85 -3.18 4.08
CA ASP A 284 -30.06 -2.70 4.75
C ASP A 284 -30.87 -3.89 5.31
N ILE A 285 -30.56 -4.28 6.56
CA ILE A 285 -31.22 -5.38 7.27
C ILE A 285 -32.21 -4.83 8.31
N PRO A 286 -33.53 -4.90 8.07
CA PRO A 286 -34.52 -4.40 9.02
C PRO A 286 -34.59 -5.25 10.30
N PRO A 287 -35.12 -4.71 11.42
CA PRO A 287 -35.32 -5.47 12.67
C PRO A 287 -36.15 -6.76 12.51
N THR A 288 -37.01 -6.81 11.50
CA THR A 288 -37.89 -7.95 11.21
C THR A 288 -37.22 -9.07 10.40
N ALA A 289 -36.06 -8.81 9.76
CA ALA A 289 -35.34 -9.82 8.97
C ALA A 289 -34.84 -11.00 9.83
N SER A 290 -34.64 -12.14 9.17
CA SER A 290 -34.24 -13.43 9.76
C SER A 290 -32.78 -13.46 10.26
N VAL A 291 -32.42 -12.55 11.14
CA VAL A 291 -31.10 -12.46 11.80
C VAL A 291 -31.29 -12.58 13.31
N PRO A 292 -30.68 -13.59 13.96
CA PRO A 292 -30.72 -13.73 15.41
C PRO A 292 -30.25 -12.47 16.13
N THR A 293 -30.89 -12.12 17.25
CA THR A 293 -30.54 -10.94 18.05
C THR A 293 -29.07 -10.92 18.46
N SER A 294 -28.49 -12.08 18.77
CA SER A 294 -27.08 -12.22 19.13
C SER A 294 -26.12 -11.88 17.98
N GLU A 295 -26.54 -12.01 16.73
CA GLU A 295 -25.71 -11.72 15.56
C GLU A 295 -25.86 -10.27 15.07
N ARG A 296 -26.95 -9.59 15.45
CA ARG A 296 -27.19 -8.19 15.08
C ARG A 296 -26.11 -7.23 15.60
N LEU A 297 -25.40 -7.59 16.67
CA LEU A 297 -24.27 -6.81 17.18
C LEU A 297 -23.07 -6.78 16.22
N TYR A 298 -23.00 -7.71 15.26
CA TYR A 298 -21.95 -7.76 14.24
C TYR A 298 -22.30 -6.98 12.97
N LEU A 299 -23.46 -6.30 12.93
CA LEU A 299 -23.87 -5.49 11.79
C LEU A 299 -23.05 -4.20 11.74
N ASN A 300 -22.26 -4.06 10.69
CA ASN A 300 -21.57 -2.83 10.37
C ASN A 300 -22.56 -1.69 10.07
N GLN A 301 -22.20 -0.48 10.48
CA GLN A 301 -23.01 0.72 10.32
C GLN A 301 -22.35 1.72 9.35
N PRO A 302 -23.09 2.37 8.44
CA PRO A 302 -22.52 3.36 7.50
C PRO A 302 -21.69 4.47 8.15
N LEU A 303 -22.02 4.86 9.40
CA LEU A 303 -21.30 5.87 10.17
C LEU A 303 -19.84 5.49 10.47
N GLU A 304 -19.50 4.21 10.55
CA GLU A 304 -18.11 3.74 10.72
C GLU A 304 -17.21 4.11 9.52
N TRP A 305 -17.80 4.51 8.39
CA TRP A 305 -17.11 4.94 7.18
C TRP A 305 -17.25 6.43 6.89
N ILE A 306 -17.79 7.26 7.79
CA ILE A 306 -18.05 8.68 7.52
C ILE A 306 -16.81 9.46 7.03
N SER A 307 -15.61 9.10 7.50
CA SER A 307 -14.33 9.72 7.10
C SER A 307 -13.67 9.10 5.85
N SER A 308 -14.29 8.10 5.22
CA SER A 308 -13.74 7.46 4.01
C SER A 308 -13.90 8.33 2.77
N ASP A 309 -12.87 8.40 1.95
CA ASP A 309 -12.91 9.15 0.69
C ASP A 309 -13.49 8.31 -0.44
N ILE A 310 -13.92 8.99 -1.51
CA ILE A 310 -14.24 8.36 -2.78
C ILE A 310 -12.94 8.33 -3.60
N ASP A 311 -12.21 7.20 -3.55
CA ASP A 311 -10.98 7.02 -4.34
C ASP A 311 -11.32 6.55 -5.76
N LEU A 312 -11.12 7.44 -6.74
CA LEU A 312 -11.32 7.20 -8.16
C LEU A 312 -10.02 6.89 -8.89
N TYR A 313 -10.12 5.93 -9.80
CA TYR A 313 -9.06 5.54 -10.73
C TYR A 313 -9.59 5.70 -12.16
N ILE A 314 -8.75 6.27 -13.03
CA ILE A 314 -9.00 6.34 -14.46
C ILE A 314 -8.17 5.26 -15.13
N TYR A 315 -8.78 4.43 -15.97
CA TYR A 315 -8.10 3.32 -16.62
C TYR A 315 -8.27 3.32 -18.13
N GLY A 316 -7.28 2.79 -18.86
CA GLY A 316 -7.36 2.57 -20.30
C GLY A 316 -7.38 3.84 -21.15
N LEU A 317 -7.07 5.00 -20.57
CA LEU A 317 -6.95 6.29 -21.26
C LEU A 317 -5.49 6.74 -21.32
N ASP A 318 -5.17 7.54 -22.32
CA ASP A 318 -3.94 8.33 -22.34
C ASP A 318 -4.06 9.58 -21.45
N VAL A 319 -2.98 10.35 -21.35
CA VAL A 319 -2.90 11.53 -20.48
C VAL A 319 -3.97 12.56 -20.84
N GLU A 320 -4.17 12.82 -22.13
CA GLU A 320 -5.14 13.81 -22.62
C GLU A 320 -6.56 13.42 -22.27
N ALA A 321 -6.99 12.21 -22.65
CA ALA A 321 -8.32 11.73 -22.34
C ALA A 321 -8.55 11.58 -20.83
N ALA A 322 -7.51 11.22 -20.06
CA ALA A 322 -7.59 11.18 -18.61
C ALA A 322 -7.79 12.58 -18.00
N ASN A 323 -7.09 13.61 -18.50
CA ASN A 323 -7.29 14.99 -18.03
C ASN A 323 -8.71 15.50 -18.32
N GLU A 324 -9.28 15.21 -19.50
CA GLU A 324 -10.67 15.55 -19.81
C GLU A 324 -11.65 14.77 -18.92
N LYS A 325 -11.35 13.50 -18.61
CA LYS A 325 -12.15 12.70 -17.66
C LYS A 325 -12.12 13.30 -16.25
N ILE A 326 -10.99 13.88 -15.81
CA ILE A 326 -10.90 14.62 -14.54
C ILE A 326 -11.82 15.85 -14.54
N LYS A 327 -11.88 16.61 -15.65
CA LYS A 327 -12.80 17.75 -15.76
C LYS A 327 -14.25 17.32 -15.62
N HIS A 328 -14.64 16.26 -16.34
CA HIS A 328 -15.98 15.67 -16.21
C HIS A 328 -16.32 15.28 -14.77
N ILE A 329 -15.39 14.62 -14.08
CA ILE A 329 -15.58 14.24 -12.66
C ILE A 329 -15.77 15.49 -11.78
N ALA A 330 -14.98 16.55 -12.00
CA ALA A 330 -15.07 17.79 -11.24
C ALA A 330 -16.38 18.53 -11.48
N GLU A 331 -16.85 18.61 -12.74
CA GLU A 331 -18.13 19.20 -13.11
C GLU A 331 -19.30 18.47 -12.45
N VAL A 332 -19.32 17.14 -12.52
CA VAL A 332 -20.33 16.30 -11.88
C VAL A 332 -20.33 16.48 -10.35
N TYR A 333 -19.14 16.48 -9.73
CA TYR A 333 -19.02 16.71 -8.30
C TYR A 333 -19.59 18.07 -7.90
N GLN A 334 -19.18 19.13 -8.61
CA GLN A 334 -19.59 20.50 -8.35
C GLN A 334 -21.10 20.70 -8.53
N SER A 335 -21.70 20.13 -9.59
CA SER A 335 -23.14 20.23 -9.83
C SER A 335 -23.96 19.54 -8.74
N ASN A 336 -23.40 18.54 -8.06
CA ASN A 336 -24.07 17.75 -7.03
C ASN A 336 -23.83 18.28 -5.60
N LEU A 337 -23.19 19.44 -5.42
CA LEU A 337 -22.99 20.04 -4.10
C LEU A 337 -24.28 20.62 -3.49
N GLY A 338 -25.37 20.73 -4.26
CA GLY A 338 -26.69 21.15 -3.79
C GLY A 338 -26.89 22.66 -3.63
N SER A 339 -25.85 23.47 -3.75
CA SER A 339 -25.92 24.93 -3.81
C SER A 339 -24.80 25.48 -4.69
N VAL A 340 -25.07 26.56 -5.43
CA VAL A 340 -24.07 27.29 -6.21
C VAL A 340 -23.03 27.95 -5.30
N ASP A 341 -23.42 28.30 -4.07
CA ASP A 341 -22.54 28.92 -3.07
C ASP A 341 -21.75 27.90 -2.24
N ALA A 342 -21.94 26.60 -2.49
CA ALA A 342 -21.20 25.57 -1.76
C ALA A 342 -19.69 25.72 -2.05
N PRO A 343 -18.82 25.70 -1.03
CA PRO A 343 -17.38 25.77 -1.24
C PRO A 343 -16.93 24.63 -2.15
N PHE A 344 -16.11 24.96 -3.13
CA PHE A 344 -15.47 23.99 -4.01
C PHE A 344 -13.98 24.31 -4.09
N LEU A 345 -13.16 23.34 -3.70
CA LEU A 345 -11.70 23.48 -3.72
C LEU A 345 -11.10 22.25 -4.41
N VAL A 346 -10.30 22.49 -5.43
CA VAL A 346 -9.50 21.46 -6.09
C VAL A 346 -8.09 21.54 -5.54
N VAL A 347 -7.56 20.43 -5.01
CA VAL A 347 -6.19 20.34 -4.50
C VAL A 347 -5.42 19.31 -5.30
N ARG A 348 -4.24 19.69 -5.79
CA ARG A 348 -3.34 18.85 -6.60
C ARG A 348 -2.01 18.68 -5.89
N ASN A 349 -1.58 17.44 -5.73
CA ASN A 349 -0.25 17.08 -5.26
C ASN A 349 0.43 16.13 -6.26
N SER A 350 1.61 15.58 -5.93
CA SER A 350 2.34 14.77 -6.91
C SER A 350 1.63 13.45 -7.26
N GLN A 351 0.66 13.00 -6.48
CA GLN A 351 0.01 11.68 -6.62
C GLN A 351 -1.49 11.73 -6.90
N THR A 352 -2.17 12.79 -6.47
CA THR A 352 -3.64 12.88 -6.55
C THR A 352 -4.12 14.28 -6.90
N ILE A 353 -5.34 14.32 -7.45
CA ILE A 353 -6.21 15.50 -7.44
C ILE A 353 -7.38 15.18 -6.53
N THR A 354 -7.63 15.98 -5.51
CA THR A 354 -8.73 15.77 -4.58
C THR A 354 -9.67 16.97 -4.60
N LEU A 355 -10.96 16.67 -4.75
CA LEU A 355 -12.06 17.62 -4.73
C LEU A 355 -12.63 17.72 -3.31
N TYR A 356 -12.72 18.93 -2.79
CA TYR A 356 -13.19 19.24 -1.45
C TYR A 356 -14.40 20.17 -1.50
N SER A 357 -15.24 20.01 -0.49
CA SER A 357 -16.30 20.95 -0.12
C SER A 357 -16.36 21.06 1.42
N GLU A 358 -17.50 21.44 1.97
CA GLU A 358 -17.75 21.44 3.42
C GLU A 358 -18.00 20.04 3.99
N TRP A 359 -17.59 19.81 5.24
CA TRP A 359 -18.01 18.61 5.97
C TRP A 359 -19.54 18.59 6.13
N PRO A 360 -20.23 17.44 5.99
CA PRO A 360 -19.71 16.08 5.80
C PRO A 360 -19.67 15.59 4.34
N LYS A 361 -19.73 16.49 3.34
CA LYS A 361 -19.70 16.08 1.91
C LYS A 361 -18.38 15.42 1.59
N ARG A 362 -18.42 14.15 1.18
CA ARG A 362 -17.18 13.36 0.98
C ARG A 362 -16.24 14.02 -0.03
N ARG A 363 -14.95 13.83 0.22
CA ARG A 363 -13.89 14.18 -0.73
C ARG A 363 -13.88 13.15 -1.86
N VAL A 364 -13.65 13.63 -3.08
CA VAL A 364 -13.39 12.79 -4.24
C VAL A 364 -11.92 12.87 -4.58
N GLN A 365 -11.19 11.77 -4.38
CA GLN A 365 -9.75 11.68 -4.62
C GLN A 365 -9.49 10.92 -5.91
N ILE A 366 -8.91 11.59 -6.90
CA ILE A 366 -8.55 11.00 -8.18
C ILE A 366 -7.06 10.65 -8.15
N VAL A 367 -6.75 9.37 -8.35
CA VAL A 367 -5.37 8.85 -8.33
C VAL A 367 -4.70 9.11 -9.68
N LEU A 368 -3.58 9.84 -9.68
CA LEU A 368 -2.84 10.21 -10.89
C LEU A 368 -1.84 9.12 -11.33
N LYS A 369 -2.37 7.93 -11.58
CA LYS A 369 -1.61 6.79 -12.10
C LYS A 369 -2.35 6.18 -13.27
N LEU A 370 -1.72 6.19 -14.45
CA LEU A 370 -2.29 5.56 -15.63
C LEU A 370 -2.23 4.04 -15.46
N VAL A 371 -3.41 3.42 -15.40
CA VAL A 371 -3.58 1.98 -15.30
C VAL A 371 -4.39 1.50 -16.48
N LYS A 372 -4.21 0.25 -16.90
CA LYS A 372 -4.84 -0.25 -18.13
C LYS A 372 -6.24 -0.79 -17.91
N SER A 373 -6.48 -1.32 -16.71
CA SER A 373 -7.71 -2.03 -16.41
C SER A 373 -8.12 -1.96 -14.93
N PRO A 374 -9.39 -2.26 -14.59
CA PRO A 374 -9.81 -2.42 -13.20
C PRO A 374 -9.01 -3.49 -12.45
N ARG A 375 -8.59 -4.57 -13.13
CA ARG A 375 -7.73 -5.61 -12.56
C ARG A 375 -6.39 -5.02 -12.09
N ASP A 376 -5.76 -4.16 -12.87
CA ASP A 376 -4.53 -3.46 -12.47
C ASP A 376 -4.70 -2.57 -11.25
N VAL A 377 -5.88 -1.93 -11.11
CA VAL A 377 -6.20 -1.15 -9.92
C VAL A 377 -6.21 -2.06 -8.69
N LEU A 378 -6.95 -3.17 -8.74
CA LEU A 378 -7.11 -4.09 -7.61
C LEU A 378 -5.80 -4.78 -7.22
N LEU A 379 -4.98 -5.13 -8.20
CA LEU A 379 -3.67 -5.78 -8.03
C LEU A 379 -2.64 -4.89 -7.31
N ASN A 380 -2.91 -3.59 -7.18
CA ASN A 380 -2.06 -2.62 -6.48
C ASN A 380 -2.45 -2.38 -5.01
N PHE A 381 -3.53 -3.02 -4.50
CA PHE A 381 -3.90 -2.92 -3.10
C PHE A 381 -3.05 -3.83 -2.21
N ASP A 382 -2.62 -3.27 -1.07
CA ASP A 382 -1.72 -3.84 -0.07
C ASP A 382 -2.38 -4.85 0.89
N LEU A 383 -3.69 -4.73 1.11
CA LEU A 383 -4.46 -5.58 2.00
C LEU A 383 -5.58 -6.28 1.23
N ASP A 384 -5.77 -7.57 1.50
CA ASP A 384 -6.79 -8.41 0.86
C ASP A 384 -8.20 -7.83 0.98
N SER A 385 -8.55 -7.36 2.19
CA SER A 385 -9.83 -6.73 2.52
C SER A 385 -10.10 -5.43 1.76
N CYS A 386 -9.12 -4.89 1.03
CA CYS A 386 -9.27 -3.71 0.19
C CYS A 386 -9.33 -4.03 -1.31
N ALA A 387 -9.18 -5.29 -1.71
CA ALA A 387 -9.04 -5.69 -3.11
C ALA A 387 -10.38 -5.87 -3.83
N LEU A 388 -11.22 -4.83 -3.77
CA LEU A 388 -12.51 -4.70 -4.46
C LEU A 388 -12.73 -3.28 -5.01
N GLY A 389 -13.60 -3.17 -6.01
CA GLY A 389 -14.00 -1.88 -6.59
C GLY A 389 -15.28 -1.95 -7.39
N TRP A 390 -15.76 -0.79 -7.83
CA TRP A 390 -17.02 -0.56 -8.51
C TRP A 390 -16.78 0.20 -9.82
N ASP A 391 -17.29 -0.33 -10.93
CA ASP A 391 -17.14 0.26 -12.28
C ASP A 391 -18.39 1.03 -12.77
N GLY A 392 -19.35 1.30 -11.89
CA GLY A 392 -20.63 1.91 -12.26
C GLY A 392 -21.74 0.91 -12.59
N LYS A 393 -21.39 -0.35 -12.80
CA LYS A 393 -22.33 -1.42 -13.15
C LYS A 393 -22.17 -2.67 -12.28
N GLU A 394 -20.94 -3.05 -11.97
CA GLU A 394 -20.60 -4.28 -11.27
C GLU A 394 -19.54 -4.06 -10.18
N VAL A 395 -19.68 -4.77 -9.06
CA VAL A 395 -18.64 -4.82 -8.03
C VAL A 395 -17.71 -5.97 -8.37
N ARG A 396 -16.42 -5.65 -8.53
CA ARG A 396 -15.38 -6.59 -8.92
C ARG A 396 -14.36 -6.73 -7.81
N MET A 397 -13.92 -7.95 -7.56
CA MET A 397 -13.05 -8.29 -6.45
C MET A 397 -11.99 -9.32 -6.87
N LEU A 398 -10.81 -9.24 -6.24
CA LEU A 398 -9.79 -10.27 -6.39
C LEU A 398 -10.13 -11.49 -5.51
N PRO A 399 -9.67 -12.71 -5.88
CA PRO A 399 -9.90 -13.91 -5.07
C PRO A 399 -9.47 -13.78 -3.61
N ARG A 400 -8.37 -13.06 -3.34
CA ARG A 400 -7.90 -12.76 -1.98
C ARG A 400 -8.91 -11.99 -1.13
N PHE A 401 -9.71 -11.12 -1.73
CA PHE A 401 -10.79 -10.39 -1.05
C PHE A 401 -11.90 -11.35 -0.62
N VAL A 402 -12.33 -12.24 -1.51
CA VAL A 402 -13.36 -13.25 -1.23
C VAL A 402 -12.91 -14.16 -0.09
N ARG A 403 -11.66 -14.63 -0.13
CA ARG A 403 -11.06 -15.35 0.99
C ARG A 403 -11.10 -14.53 2.28
N ALA A 404 -10.71 -13.26 2.25
CA ALA A 404 -10.68 -12.41 3.45
C ALA A 404 -12.09 -12.20 4.06
N LEU A 405 -13.16 -12.24 3.25
CA LEU A 405 -14.53 -12.25 3.77
C LEU A 405 -14.81 -13.50 4.64
N GLU A 406 -14.36 -14.68 4.21
CA GLU A 406 -14.55 -15.96 4.92
C GLU A 406 -13.65 -16.09 6.14
N THR A 407 -12.40 -15.67 6.02
CA THR A 407 -11.39 -15.87 7.07
C THR A 407 -11.37 -14.74 8.07
N GLY A 408 -11.79 -13.53 7.70
CA GLY A 408 -11.61 -12.32 8.51
C GLY A 408 -10.13 -11.95 8.70
N THR A 409 -9.25 -12.34 7.77
CA THR A 409 -7.81 -12.06 7.83
C THR A 409 -7.28 -11.68 6.46
N ASN A 410 -6.36 -10.70 6.43
CA ASN A 410 -5.45 -10.49 5.32
C ASN A 410 -4.26 -11.46 5.46
N VAL A 411 -3.83 -12.09 4.38
CA VAL A 411 -2.64 -12.95 4.39
C VAL A 411 -1.39 -12.11 4.28
N PHE A 412 -0.41 -12.41 5.13
CA PHE A 412 0.90 -11.79 5.09
C PHE A 412 1.67 -12.25 3.84
N THR A 413 2.27 -11.30 3.14
CA THR A 413 3.31 -11.51 2.14
C THR A 413 4.41 -10.48 2.34
N MET A 414 5.59 -10.71 1.77
CA MET A 414 6.67 -9.73 1.87
C MET A 414 6.35 -8.44 1.13
N ASP A 415 5.40 -8.47 0.18
CA ASP A 415 4.83 -7.28 -0.47
C ASP A 415 4.20 -6.29 0.53
N LEU A 416 3.67 -6.73 1.66
CA LEU A 416 3.17 -5.84 2.72
C LEU A 416 4.29 -4.95 3.28
N VAL A 417 5.49 -5.51 3.44
CA VAL A 417 6.68 -4.82 3.96
C VAL A 417 7.39 -4.06 2.83
N ASN A 418 7.69 -4.77 1.75
CA ASN A 418 8.56 -4.34 0.68
C ASN A 418 7.84 -3.43 -0.32
N GLY A 419 6.56 -3.67 -0.56
CA GLY A 419 5.70 -2.93 -1.46
C GLY A 419 5.62 -3.43 -2.89
N HIS A 420 4.45 -3.21 -3.48
CA HIS A 420 4.14 -3.67 -4.83
C HIS A 420 5.02 -3.06 -5.93
N TYR A 421 5.30 -3.92 -6.92
CA TYR A 421 6.02 -3.75 -8.19
C TYR A 421 5.64 -2.52 -9.06
N LEU A 422 4.45 -1.93 -8.92
CA LEU A 422 4.00 -0.79 -9.74
C LEU A 422 3.90 0.55 -8.99
N GLY A 423 4.51 0.73 -7.82
CA GLY A 423 4.81 2.08 -7.31
C GLY A 423 4.23 2.47 -5.95
N ASP A 424 5.09 3.22 -5.25
CA ASP A 424 4.95 4.36 -4.33
C ASP A 424 4.00 4.34 -3.13
N ARG A 425 3.04 3.42 -3.04
CA ARG A 425 2.24 3.25 -1.82
C ARG A 425 3.00 2.48 -0.74
N LYS A 426 4.27 2.81 -0.52
CA LYS A 426 4.98 2.41 0.70
C LYS A 426 4.57 3.31 1.87
N ALA A 427 4.24 4.57 1.61
CA ALA A 427 3.73 5.50 2.63
C ALA A 427 2.37 5.02 3.17
N THR A 428 2.14 5.20 4.48
CA THR A 428 0.88 4.90 5.22
C THR A 428 0.49 3.42 5.48
N ARG A 429 1.32 2.42 5.12
CA ARG A 429 0.97 1.00 5.35
C ARG A 429 0.78 0.63 6.81
N ASP A 430 1.66 1.10 7.67
CA ASP A 430 1.58 0.87 9.11
C ASP A 430 0.19 1.25 9.64
N LYS A 431 -0.27 2.47 9.30
CA LYS A 431 -1.60 2.99 9.65
C LYS A 431 -2.72 2.09 9.10
N ARG A 432 -2.59 1.57 7.88
CA ARG A 432 -3.62 0.73 7.24
C ARG A 432 -3.77 -0.62 7.93
N VAL A 433 -2.69 -1.27 8.35
CA VAL A 433 -2.76 -2.57 9.05
C VAL A 433 -3.62 -2.47 10.32
N PHE A 434 -3.39 -1.45 11.16
CA PHE A 434 -4.20 -1.23 12.36
C PHE A 434 -5.62 -0.74 12.05
N LYS A 435 -5.80 0.15 11.06
CA LYS A 435 -7.11 0.63 10.62
C LYS A 435 -8.03 -0.52 10.21
N TYR A 436 -7.55 -1.47 9.42
CA TYR A 436 -8.37 -2.61 8.95
C TYR A 436 -8.50 -3.71 10.00
N ALA A 437 -7.55 -3.84 10.93
CA ALA A 437 -7.75 -4.64 12.14
C ALA A 437 -8.95 -4.15 12.96
N LYS A 438 -9.10 -2.83 13.17
CA LYS A 438 -10.28 -2.26 13.84
C LYS A 438 -11.60 -2.53 13.09
N ARG A 439 -11.54 -2.73 11.77
CA ARG A 439 -12.67 -3.13 10.91
C ARG A 439 -12.89 -4.65 10.86
N GLY A 440 -12.21 -5.43 11.72
CA GLY A 440 -12.42 -6.86 11.85
C GLY A 440 -11.64 -7.73 10.86
N TYR A 441 -10.55 -7.22 10.29
CA TYR A 441 -9.64 -7.96 9.41
C TYR A 441 -8.22 -8.00 9.98
N GLY A 442 -7.85 -9.12 10.61
CA GLY A 442 -6.50 -9.34 11.14
C GLY A 442 -5.45 -9.64 10.08
N ILE A 443 -4.23 -9.99 10.51
CA ILE A 443 -3.15 -10.47 9.63
C ILE A 443 -2.87 -11.95 9.96
N ARG A 444 -2.79 -12.80 8.93
CA ARG A 444 -2.50 -14.22 9.06
C ARG A 444 -1.24 -14.60 8.28
N ILE A 445 -0.25 -15.11 9.00
CA ILE A 445 0.95 -15.75 8.43
C ILE A 445 0.60 -17.22 8.22
N ILE A 446 0.42 -17.62 6.96
CA ILE A 446 -0.07 -18.95 6.59
C ILE A 446 1.00 -20.05 6.79
N PRO A 447 0.62 -21.33 6.81
CA PRO A 447 1.56 -22.45 7.02
C PRO A 447 2.75 -22.48 6.07
N LEU A 448 2.60 -22.04 4.82
CA LEU A 448 3.70 -21.92 3.85
C LEU A 448 4.86 -21.09 4.41
N TYR A 449 4.56 -19.89 4.93
CA TYR A 449 5.56 -18.99 5.52
C TYR A 449 6.14 -19.54 6.82
N ILE A 450 5.33 -20.15 7.68
CA ILE A 450 5.83 -20.80 8.89
C ILE A 450 6.80 -21.93 8.51
N GLY A 451 6.51 -22.65 7.43
CA GLY A 451 7.37 -23.69 6.86
C GLY A 451 8.77 -23.18 6.51
N TYR A 452 8.90 -21.94 6.05
CA TYR A 452 10.20 -21.32 5.76
C TYR A 452 11.13 -21.21 6.99
N LEU A 453 10.56 -21.20 8.21
CA LEU A 453 11.34 -21.15 9.45
C LEU A 453 11.82 -22.54 9.91
N SER A 454 11.39 -23.65 9.29
CA SER A 454 11.69 -25.00 9.77
C SER A 454 13.19 -25.31 9.81
N SER A 455 13.94 -24.77 8.85
CA SER A 455 15.39 -24.93 8.75
C SER A 455 16.18 -24.10 9.78
N TYR A 456 15.51 -23.28 10.58
CA TYR A 456 16.11 -22.31 11.52
C TYR A 456 15.66 -22.55 12.97
N GLN A 457 15.44 -23.82 13.33
CA GLN A 457 14.99 -24.24 14.67
C GLN A 457 16.11 -24.75 15.59
N SER A 458 17.32 -25.01 15.06
CA SER A 458 18.48 -25.43 15.86
C SER A 458 19.52 -24.32 15.97
N THR A 459 20.18 -24.18 17.13
CA THR A 459 21.27 -23.23 17.35
C THR A 459 22.43 -23.37 16.35
N ASP A 460 22.64 -24.57 15.81
CA ASP A 460 23.71 -24.87 14.84
C ASP A 460 23.43 -24.29 13.44
N THR A 461 22.20 -23.85 13.19
CA THR A 461 21.77 -23.25 11.91
C THR A 461 22.16 -21.78 11.77
N GLY A 462 22.90 -21.22 12.74
CA GLY A 462 23.40 -19.85 12.70
C GLY A 462 24.23 -19.53 11.45
N VAL A 463 24.94 -20.51 10.89
CA VAL A 463 25.69 -20.35 9.62
C VAL A 463 24.75 -20.12 8.44
N LEU A 464 23.62 -20.84 8.37
CA LEU A 464 22.62 -20.65 7.31
C LEU A 464 21.99 -19.26 7.38
N LEU A 465 21.74 -18.77 8.59
CA LEU A 465 21.20 -17.43 8.81
C LEU A 465 22.22 -16.34 8.39
N GLN A 466 23.51 -16.57 8.66
CA GLN A 466 24.58 -15.67 8.24
C GLN A 466 24.76 -15.64 6.71
N GLN A 467 24.50 -16.76 6.01
CA GLN A 467 24.54 -16.83 4.54
C GLN A 467 23.46 -15.97 3.87
N ILE A 468 22.28 -15.86 4.50
CA ILE A 468 21.17 -15.08 3.96
C ILE A 468 21.12 -13.64 4.48
N SER A 469 21.92 -13.29 5.50
CA SER A 469 22.04 -11.93 6.03
C SER A 469 22.64 -10.99 4.98
N LEU A 470 22.14 -9.76 4.91
CA LEU A 470 22.65 -8.71 4.02
C LEU A 470 23.46 -7.66 4.79
N GLY A 471 24.00 -8.07 5.94
CA GLY A 471 24.77 -7.23 6.86
C GLY A 471 23.98 -6.76 8.08
N GLU A 472 22.74 -7.23 8.27
CA GLU A 472 21.95 -6.97 9.47
C GLU A 472 22.33 -7.90 10.63
N ASP A 473 22.17 -7.39 11.85
CA ASP A 473 22.20 -8.19 13.07
C ASP A 473 20.89 -8.98 13.20
N LEU A 474 20.98 -10.29 13.04
CA LEU A 474 19.85 -11.22 13.12
C LEU A 474 19.86 -11.99 14.44
N LEU A 475 18.67 -12.22 14.99
CA LEU A 475 18.42 -13.08 16.15
C LEU A 475 18.94 -14.48 15.87
N LYS A 476 19.57 -15.08 16.89
CA LYS A 476 20.01 -16.47 16.81
C LYS A 476 18.78 -17.41 16.83
N PRO A 477 18.82 -18.53 16.08
CA PRO A 477 17.85 -19.61 16.23
C PRO A 477 17.71 -20.08 17.69
N PRO A 478 16.55 -20.62 18.11
CA PRO A 478 15.38 -20.96 17.27
C PRO A 478 14.49 -19.76 16.91
N LEU A 479 14.10 -19.67 15.64
CA LEU A 479 13.14 -18.66 15.17
C LEU A 479 11.70 -19.16 15.37
N SER A 480 11.04 -18.70 16.44
CA SER A 480 9.64 -19.01 16.74
C SER A 480 8.79 -17.74 16.80
N LEU A 481 7.75 -17.68 15.97
CA LEU A 481 6.81 -16.55 15.95
C LEU A 481 6.16 -16.36 17.33
N SER A 482 5.72 -17.43 17.98
CA SER A 482 5.10 -17.36 19.30
C SER A 482 6.05 -16.80 20.37
N LEU A 483 7.31 -17.27 20.38
CA LEU A 483 8.30 -16.82 21.35
C LEU A 483 8.64 -15.33 21.16
N ILE A 484 8.92 -14.92 19.93
CA ILE A 484 9.26 -13.52 19.60
C ILE A 484 8.07 -12.61 19.95
N ALA A 485 6.85 -13.03 19.66
CA ALA A 485 5.64 -12.30 19.97
C ALA A 485 5.41 -12.14 21.49
N GLU A 486 5.60 -13.20 22.28
CA GLU A 486 5.49 -13.14 23.75
C GLU A 486 6.53 -12.21 24.37
N GLN A 487 7.77 -12.26 23.87
CA GLN A 487 8.83 -11.34 24.29
C GLN A 487 8.48 -9.89 23.96
N ALA A 488 7.95 -9.63 22.76
CA ALA A 488 7.52 -8.30 22.34
C ALA A 488 6.34 -7.77 23.18
N ARG A 489 5.37 -8.63 23.54
CA ARG A 489 4.26 -8.29 24.45
C ARG A 489 4.76 -7.94 25.84
N THR A 490 5.63 -8.77 26.39
CA THR A 490 6.25 -8.54 27.71
C THR A 490 7.01 -7.21 27.74
N TRP A 491 7.82 -6.97 26.71
CA TRP A 491 8.57 -5.72 26.56
C TRP A 491 7.64 -4.51 26.51
N THR A 492 6.58 -4.56 25.68
CA THR A 492 5.66 -3.43 25.50
C THR A 492 4.87 -3.15 26.77
N ARG A 493 4.41 -4.19 27.46
CA ARG A 493 3.72 -4.05 28.74
C ARG A 493 4.62 -3.42 29.80
N GLU A 494 5.90 -3.81 29.85
CA GLU A 494 6.86 -3.19 30.77
C GLU A 494 7.12 -1.71 30.43
N VAL A 495 7.21 -1.34 29.15
CA VAL A 495 7.30 0.07 28.72
C VAL A 495 6.09 0.87 29.19
N VAL A 496 4.87 0.36 28.99
CA VAL A 496 3.64 1.00 29.45
C VAL A 496 3.60 1.11 30.97
N ASN A 497 3.93 0.04 31.69
CA ASN A 497 3.97 0.01 33.15
C ASN A 497 4.94 1.05 33.72
N ARG A 498 6.17 1.12 33.21
CA ARG A 498 7.16 2.13 33.61
C ARG A 498 6.67 3.54 33.35
N TYR A 499 6.06 3.78 32.19
CA TYR A 499 5.51 5.08 31.85
C TYR A 499 4.41 5.52 32.85
N VAL A 500 3.52 4.60 33.21
CA VAL A 500 2.45 4.85 34.20
C VAL A 500 3.01 5.02 35.62
N GLN A 501 3.97 4.20 36.04
CA GLN A 501 4.60 4.25 37.35
C GLN A 501 5.37 5.55 37.59
N ASN A 502 5.98 6.13 36.54
CA ASN A 502 6.69 7.41 36.61
C ASN A 502 5.76 8.65 36.73
N GLY A 503 4.50 8.46 37.16
CA GLY A 503 3.55 9.54 37.44
C GLY A 503 3.00 10.25 36.20
N ARG A 504 3.25 9.74 34.98
CA ARG A 504 2.83 10.36 33.72
C ARG A 504 1.43 9.93 33.27
N LYS A 505 0.47 9.88 34.20
CA LYS A 505 -0.90 9.40 33.93
C LYS A 505 -1.72 10.35 33.06
N ASP A 506 -1.47 11.66 33.12
CA ASP A 506 -2.41 12.68 32.63
C ASP A 506 -1.77 13.74 31.71
N VAL A 507 -0.60 13.46 31.13
CA VAL A 507 0.09 14.52 30.40
C VAL A 507 -0.20 14.45 28.91
N SER A 508 -0.99 15.42 28.49
CA SER A 508 -0.97 16.18 27.23
C SER A 508 0.44 16.52 26.64
N LEU A 509 1.51 15.81 27.02
CA LEU A 509 2.89 15.91 26.54
C LEU A 509 3.10 15.04 25.29
N THR A 510 2.32 15.28 24.26
CA THR A 510 2.74 14.97 22.90
C THR A 510 3.76 16.04 22.46
N TYR A 511 4.89 16.18 23.17
CA TYR A 511 6.07 16.85 22.60
C TYR A 511 6.68 15.93 21.55
N HIS A 512 5.94 15.69 20.48
CA HIS A 512 6.52 15.12 19.28
C HIS A 512 7.36 16.21 18.65
N TRP A 513 8.64 15.95 18.54
CA TRP A 513 9.54 16.82 17.79
C TRP A 513 9.13 16.83 16.31
N PRO A 514 9.06 18.00 15.66
CA PRO A 514 9.22 19.35 16.23
C PRO A 514 8.01 19.81 17.05
N VAL A 515 8.28 20.50 18.17
CA VAL A 515 7.29 21.06 19.10
C VAL A 515 6.27 21.91 18.36
N GLY A 516 4.97 21.68 18.60
CA GLY A 516 3.87 22.42 17.97
C GLY A 516 3.36 21.82 16.66
N ARG A 517 3.97 20.73 16.15
CA ARG A 517 3.49 20.04 14.94
C ARG A 517 2.16 19.31 15.13
N TRP A 518 1.86 18.87 16.34
CA TRP A 518 0.68 18.06 16.63
C TRP A 518 -0.13 18.63 17.80
N PRO A 519 -1.47 18.59 17.74
CA PRO A 519 -2.33 19.09 18.80
C PRO A 519 -2.17 18.28 20.08
N ARG A 520 -2.45 18.91 21.23
CA ARG A 520 -2.53 18.20 22.51
C ARG A 520 -3.78 17.33 22.51
N PHE A 521 -3.59 16.03 22.65
CA PHE A 521 -4.68 15.08 22.77
C PHE A 521 -5.11 14.95 24.23
N LYS A 522 -6.41 15.10 24.52
CA LYS A 522 -6.99 14.84 25.84
C LYS A 522 -7.57 13.43 25.84
N SER A 523 -7.14 12.61 26.80
CA SER A 523 -7.68 11.27 27.01
C SER A 523 -9.20 11.34 27.18
N LYS A 524 -9.95 10.47 26.50
CA LYS A 524 -11.41 10.44 26.63
C LYS A 524 -11.87 10.00 28.02
N ASN A 525 -11.08 9.14 28.68
CA ASN A 525 -11.47 8.44 29.92
C ASN A 525 -10.41 8.54 31.04
N GLY A 526 -9.44 9.46 30.94
CA GLY A 526 -8.31 9.54 31.90
C GLY A 526 -7.33 8.36 31.80
N LEU A 527 -7.43 7.56 30.73
CA LEU A 527 -6.46 6.53 30.38
C LEU A 527 -5.15 7.16 29.87
N PRO A 528 -3.98 6.54 30.14
CA PRO A 528 -2.73 6.95 29.53
C PRO A 528 -2.80 6.94 28.00
N VAL A 529 -2.35 8.02 27.37
CA VAL A 529 -2.33 8.15 25.90
C VAL A 529 -0.95 7.77 25.37
N PHE A 530 -0.94 6.86 24.40
CA PHE A 530 0.27 6.42 23.69
C PHE A 530 0.16 6.69 22.19
N SER A 531 1.28 6.68 21.49
CA SER A 531 1.31 6.62 20.02
C SER A 531 2.28 5.54 19.57
N HIS A 532 2.09 5.02 18.37
CA HIS A 532 2.99 4.01 17.82
C HIS A 532 4.44 4.53 17.68
N ALA A 533 4.64 5.84 17.51
CA ALA A 533 5.99 6.43 17.49
C ALA A 533 6.76 6.29 18.82
N MET A 534 6.10 5.95 19.94
CA MET A 534 6.76 5.82 21.24
C MET A 534 7.56 4.52 21.41
N LEU A 535 7.28 3.50 20.58
CA LEU A 535 7.91 2.18 20.70
C LEU A 535 9.17 2.02 19.84
N GLU A 536 9.54 3.08 19.11
CA GLU A 536 10.63 3.09 18.14
C GLU A 536 11.75 4.04 18.59
N ASP A 537 13.01 3.70 18.27
CA ASP A 537 14.19 4.54 18.47
C ASP A 537 14.73 4.97 17.11
N TYR A 538 15.18 6.20 16.94
CA TYR A 538 15.84 6.70 15.72
C TYR A 538 17.08 5.88 15.30
N ARG A 539 17.64 5.07 16.19
CA ARG A 539 18.68 4.06 15.87
C ARG A 539 18.17 2.88 15.04
N GLN A 540 16.87 2.61 15.05
CA GLN A 540 16.20 1.57 14.24
C GLN A 540 16.16 2.00 12.76
N THR A 541 17.33 2.19 12.17
CA THR A 541 17.47 2.30 10.73
C THR A 541 17.53 0.88 10.18
N THR A 542 16.62 0.50 9.30
CA THR A 542 16.66 -0.81 8.63
C THR A 542 16.98 -0.69 7.14
N SER A 543 17.42 -1.80 6.56
CA SER A 543 17.50 -2.06 5.12
C SER A 543 16.10 -2.23 4.50
N GLU A 544 15.00 -1.99 5.21
CA GLU A 544 13.71 -1.98 4.54
C GLU A 544 13.43 -0.64 3.87
N PRO A 545 12.59 -0.63 2.82
CA PRO A 545 12.22 0.60 2.14
C PRO A 545 11.72 1.68 3.09
N LEU A 546 10.94 1.30 4.11
CA LEU A 546 10.42 2.18 5.14
C LEU A 546 11.32 2.07 6.38
N GLY A 547 12.24 3.01 6.58
CA GLY A 547 13.40 2.81 7.47
C GLY A 547 13.06 2.44 8.90
N ARG A 548 12.06 3.11 9.47
CA ARG A 548 11.55 3.03 10.85
C ARG A 548 10.08 2.61 10.91
N SER A 549 9.57 1.96 9.86
CA SER A 549 8.23 1.39 9.88
C SER A 549 8.14 0.29 10.93
N CYS A 550 6.97 0.15 11.57
CA CYS A 550 6.73 -0.97 12.49
C CYS A 550 6.70 -2.32 11.75
N LEU A 551 6.52 -2.32 10.43
CA LEU A 551 6.53 -3.50 9.57
C LEU A 551 7.95 -3.96 9.22
N THR A 552 9.00 -3.28 9.69
CA THR A 552 10.39 -3.62 9.34
C THR A 552 10.89 -4.92 9.95
N GLY A 553 10.27 -5.47 10.99
CA GLY A 553 10.65 -6.78 11.53
C GLY A 553 9.52 -7.36 12.35
N PHE A 554 9.41 -8.69 12.41
CA PHE A 554 8.30 -9.34 13.11
C PHE A 554 8.25 -8.95 14.59
N GLY A 555 9.40 -8.96 15.28
CA GLY A 555 9.47 -8.57 16.70
C GLY A 555 9.07 -7.12 16.96
N LEU A 556 9.41 -6.20 16.05
CA LEU A 556 9.00 -4.80 16.15
C LEU A 556 7.50 -4.65 15.88
N LEU A 557 6.97 -5.29 14.83
CA LEU A 557 5.54 -5.33 14.56
C LEU A 557 4.78 -5.82 15.80
N MET A 558 5.23 -6.90 16.43
CA MET A 558 4.59 -7.44 17.63
C MET A 558 4.60 -6.50 18.83
N ARG A 559 5.56 -5.56 18.95
CA ARG A 559 5.49 -4.50 19.97
C ARG A 559 4.33 -3.55 19.72
N HIS A 560 4.09 -3.19 18.45
CA HIS A 560 2.98 -2.34 18.07
C HIS A 560 1.63 -3.08 18.16
N VAL A 561 1.59 -4.37 17.85
CA VAL A 561 0.42 -5.24 18.08
C VAL A 561 0.10 -5.28 19.56
N ALA A 562 1.09 -5.48 20.43
CA ALA A 562 0.90 -5.48 21.88
C ALA A 562 0.33 -4.16 22.40
N LEU A 563 0.75 -3.02 21.84
CA LEU A 563 0.16 -1.72 22.16
C LEU A 563 -1.34 -1.68 21.83
N TRP A 564 -1.70 -2.16 20.65
CA TRP A 564 -3.10 -2.22 20.20
C TRP A 564 -3.93 -3.21 21.03
N GLU A 565 -3.35 -4.35 21.45
CA GLU A 565 -3.96 -5.29 22.39
C GLU A 565 -4.28 -4.60 23.73
N LEU A 566 -3.34 -3.80 24.28
CA LEU A 566 -3.55 -3.03 25.52
C LEU A 566 -4.66 -1.96 25.39
N GLU A 567 -4.84 -1.35 24.21
CA GLU A 567 -5.96 -0.44 23.95
C GLU A 567 -7.30 -1.21 24.01
N ILE A 568 -7.35 -2.41 23.44
CA ILE A 568 -8.56 -3.26 23.48
C ILE A 568 -8.88 -3.71 24.90
N GLU A 569 -7.87 -4.03 25.70
CA GLU A 569 -7.99 -4.35 27.11
C GLU A 569 -8.43 -3.13 27.96
N GLY A 570 -8.49 -1.92 27.38
CA GLY A 570 -8.91 -0.69 28.05
C GLY A 570 -7.84 -0.13 29.00
N ILE A 571 -6.57 -0.50 28.81
CA ILE A 571 -5.45 -0.07 29.66
C ILE A 571 -4.88 1.28 29.21
N ILE A 572 -4.90 1.54 27.89
CA ILE A 572 -4.39 2.77 27.27
C ILE A 572 -5.34 3.27 26.17
N GLU A 573 -5.10 4.50 25.71
CA GLU A 573 -5.69 5.04 24.48
C GLU A 573 -4.58 5.32 23.45
N ILE A 574 -4.75 4.90 22.20
CA ILE A 574 -3.76 5.15 21.14
C ILE A 574 -4.17 6.39 20.34
N TYR A 575 -3.26 7.37 20.28
CA TYR A 575 -3.33 8.47 19.34
C TYR A 575 -2.86 8.01 17.95
N GLU A 576 -3.83 7.64 17.10
CA GLU A 576 -3.60 6.94 15.83
C GLU A 576 -2.92 7.76 14.73
N HIS A 577 -2.81 9.07 14.90
CA HIS A 577 -2.25 9.93 13.84
C HIS A 577 -0.72 9.86 13.76
N ILE A 578 -0.05 9.32 14.79
CA ILE A 578 1.41 9.40 14.95
C ILE A 578 2.08 8.02 14.96
N PHE A 579 2.90 7.80 13.93
CA PHE A 579 3.78 6.64 13.76
C PHE A 579 5.24 7.12 13.63
N ALA A 580 6.21 6.24 13.90
CA ALA A 580 7.64 6.60 13.93
C ALA A 580 8.16 7.11 12.58
N GLU A 581 7.72 6.49 11.48
CA GLU A 581 7.96 6.93 10.12
C GLU A 581 6.76 6.51 9.26
N ASP A 582 5.89 7.45 8.92
CA ASP A 582 4.75 7.22 8.03
C ASP A 582 5.12 7.32 6.55
N ALA A 583 6.34 7.75 6.26
CA ALA A 583 6.89 7.97 4.94
C ALA A 583 8.43 8.09 5.01
N TYR A 584 9.19 7.58 4.03
CA TYR A 584 10.68 7.47 3.87
C TYR A 584 11.64 8.46 4.60
N ASN A 585 11.44 8.73 5.87
CA ASN A 585 12.07 9.79 6.65
C ASN A 585 13.06 9.17 7.63
N ASN A 586 14.34 9.15 7.28
CA ASN A 586 15.40 9.05 8.28
C ASN A 586 16.11 10.39 8.52
N ILE A 587 15.87 11.41 7.68
CA ILE A 587 16.76 12.58 7.56
C ILE A 587 16.00 13.91 7.30
N GLY A 588 14.71 13.89 6.94
CA GLY A 588 14.04 15.10 6.43
C GLY A 588 13.53 16.12 7.46
N GLN A 589 13.65 17.41 7.14
CA GLN A 589 12.96 18.54 7.77
C GLN A 589 11.48 18.62 7.31
N VAL A 590 11.15 18.06 6.13
CA VAL A 590 9.81 18.06 5.52
C VAL A 590 9.28 16.63 5.36
N ALA A 591 8.00 16.41 5.68
CA ALA A 591 7.36 15.10 5.53
C ALA A 591 7.37 14.63 4.06
N TYR A 592 7.33 13.31 3.82
CA TYR A 592 7.13 12.76 2.47
C TYR A 592 5.67 12.69 2.05
N ASP A 593 4.72 12.71 2.98
CA ASP A 593 3.32 12.92 2.62
C ASP A 593 3.19 14.26 1.87
N ASP A 594 2.54 14.22 0.71
CA ASP A 594 2.28 15.40 -0.12
C ASP A 594 0.95 16.07 0.28
N THR A 595 0.54 15.90 1.54
CA THR A 595 -0.67 16.48 2.10
C THR A 595 -0.34 17.10 3.45
N PRO A 596 -0.72 18.37 3.70
CA PRO A 596 -0.60 18.93 5.05
C PRO A 596 -1.50 18.15 6.01
N ALA A 597 -1.18 18.18 7.31
CA ALA A 597 -2.07 17.61 8.33
C ALA A 597 -3.31 18.49 8.51
N TYR A 598 -4.49 17.89 8.51
CA TYR A 598 -5.76 18.54 8.80
C TYR A 598 -6.78 17.53 9.34
N ASP A 599 -7.76 18.02 10.08
CA ASP A 599 -8.88 17.23 10.55
C ASP A 599 -10.04 17.35 9.56
N TRP A 600 -10.66 16.21 9.24
CA TRP A 600 -11.83 16.13 8.37
C TRP A 600 -13.05 15.83 9.23
N ASP A 601 -13.54 16.87 9.90
CA ASP A 601 -14.64 16.85 10.85
C ASP A 601 -15.46 18.15 10.74
N ASP A 602 -16.35 18.39 11.70
CA ASP A 602 -17.22 19.56 11.77
C ASP A 602 -16.48 20.91 11.92
N LYS A 603 -15.16 20.90 12.19
CA LYS A 603 -14.33 22.10 12.28
C LYS A 603 -13.59 22.40 10.98
N PHE A 604 -13.69 21.53 9.98
CA PHE A 604 -13.04 21.74 8.70
C PHE A 604 -13.58 22.99 8.01
N THR A 605 -12.68 23.87 7.56
CA THR A 605 -13.00 24.97 6.65
C THR A 605 -11.99 25.02 5.52
N VAL A 606 -12.45 25.37 4.32
CA VAL A 606 -11.59 25.56 3.13
C VAL A 606 -10.50 26.59 3.41
N GLU A 607 -10.82 27.68 4.11
CA GLU A 607 -9.86 28.73 4.45
C GLU A 607 -8.72 28.22 5.36
N ASN A 608 -9.04 27.46 6.40
CA ASN A 608 -8.02 26.91 7.30
C ASN A 608 -7.16 25.87 6.59
N PHE A 609 -7.75 25.10 5.68
CA PHE A 609 -7.00 24.12 4.89
C PHE A 609 -6.05 24.78 3.89
N ILE A 610 -6.48 25.85 3.22
CA ILE A 610 -5.60 26.67 2.35
C ILE A 610 -4.41 27.19 3.16
N LYS A 611 -4.64 27.75 4.36
CA LYS A 611 -3.54 28.20 5.25
C LYS A 611 -2.59 27.07 5.62
N ALA A 612 -3.10 25.85 5.82
CA ALA A 612 -2.28 24.68 6.09
C ALA A 612 -1.44 24.27 4.87
N ILE A 613 -2.00 24.33 3.66
CA ILE A 613 -1.26 24.09 2.40
C ILE A 613 -0.16 25.14 2.21
N ASP A 614 -0.47 26.42 2.39
CA ASP A 614 0.51 27.50 2.25
C ASP A 614 1.66 27.35 3.26
N SER A 615 1.33 27.05 4.52
CA SER A 615 2.32 26.77 5.58
C SER A 615 3.21 25.55 5.25
N PHE A 616 2.64 24.51 4.63
CA PHE A 616 3.38 23.33 4.20
C PHE A 616 4.37 23.66 3.06
N ASN A 617 3.93 24.40 2.05
CA ASN A 617 4.79 24.87 0.95
C ASN A 617 5.89 25.82 1.46
N ASP A 618 5.56 26.74 2.36
CA ASP A 618 6.53 27.65 2.99
C ASP A 618 7.55 26.91 3.84
N SER A 619 7.14 25.85 4.53
CA SER A 619 8.06 25.01 5.31
C SER A 619 9.12 24.36 4.41
N GLU A 620 8.73 23.85 3.24
CA GLU A 620 9.68 23.27 2.27
C GLU A 620 10.60 24.32 1.67
N LYS A 621 10.05 25.47 1.29
CA LYS A 621 10.83 26.62 0.84
C LYS A 621 11.88 27.05 1.87
N ASN A 622 11.47 27.21 3.12
CA ASN A 622 12.33 27.69 4.20
C ASN A 622 13.42 26.68 4.55
N ALA A 623 13.10 25.38 4.59
CA ALA A 623 14.05 24.31 4.81
C ALA A 623 15.14 24.30 3.73
N MET A 624 14.72 24.31 2.46
CA MET A 624 15.65 24.25 1.33
C MET A 624 16.47 25.53 1.18
N LYS A 625 15.86 26.71 1.39
CA LYS A 625 16.59 27.99 1.38
C LYS A 625 17.67 28.01 2.46
N LYS A 626 17.35 27.56 3.68
CA LYS A 626 18.30 27.51 4.79
C LYS A 626 19.51 26.64 4.47
N GLU A 627 19.31 25.50 3.82
CA GLU A 627 20.43 24.65 3.39
C GLU A 627 21.22 25.25 2.24
N TRP A 628 20.56 25.88 1.26
CA TRP A 628 21.24 26.59 0.18
C TRP A 628 22.10 27.74 0.71
N ASP A 629 21.58 28.57 1.62
CA ASP A 629 22.30 29.70 2.21
C ASP A 629 23.54 29.25 3.02
N ARG A 630 23.59 28.00 3.48
CA ARG A 630 24.77 27.41 4.16
C ARG A 630 25.88 27.02 3.19
N VAL A 631 25.52 26.55 1.99
CA VAL A 631 26.50 26.07 1.00
C VAL A 631 26.80 27.09 -0.08
N ALA A 632 25.95 28.09 -0.31
CA ALA A 632 26.18 29.15 -1.28
C ALA A 632 27.36 30.04 -0.83
N ASP A 633 28.24 30.41 -1.77
CA ASP A 633 29.45 31.19 -1.48
C ASP A 633 29.20 32.44 -0.62
N LYS A 634 30.20 32.81 0.21
CA LYS A 634 30.20 33.98 1.12
C LYS A 634 29.94 35.34 0.45
N LYS A 635 29.73 35.40 -0.87
CA LYS A 635 29.26 36.57 -1.62
C LYS A 635 28.05 36.15 -2.49
N PRO A 636 26.84 36.05 -1.91
CA PRO A 636 25.69 35.65 -2.69
C PRO A 636 25.34 36.79 -3.66
N LYS A 637 25.37 36.53 -4.97
CA LYS A 637 24.31 37.12 -5.80
C LYS A 637 23.01 36.63 -5.15
N LYS A 638 22.17 37.53 -4.64
CA LYS A 638 20.84 37.19 -4.10
C LYS A 638 20.05 36.52 -5.22
N ILE A 639 20.20 35.22 -5.39
CA ILE A 639 19.30 34.44 -6.22
C ILE A 639 18.01 34.41 -5.41
N GLY A 640 16.95 35.01 -5.96
CA GLY A 640 15.62 34.87 -5.37
C GLY A 640 15.30 33.38 -5.30
N PHE A 641 15.03 32.87 -4.10
CA PHE A 641 14.63 31.48 -3.94
C PHE A 641 13.31 31.26 -4.69
N PRO A 642 13.14 30.16 -5.44
CA PRO A 642 12.01 29.96 -6.34
C PRO A 642 10.68 29.90 -5.61
N VAL A 643 9.59 30.05 -6.37
CA VAL A 643 8.25 29.68 -5.91
C VAL A 643 8.24 28.17 -5.66
N VAL A 644 7.82 27.76 -4.47
CA VAL A 644 7.68 26.37 -4.07
C VAL A 644 6.20 26.07 -3.92
N LYS A 645 5.74 25.03 -4.62
CA LYS A 645 4.36 24.53 -4.56
C LYS A 645 4.44 23.02 -4.63
N ARG A 646 4.55 22.36 -3.48
CA ARG A 646 4.46 20.91 -3.42
C ARG A 646 3.03 20.42 -3.49
N VAL A 647 2.13 21.23 -2.96
CA VAL A 647 0.68 21.10 -3.08
C VAL A 647 0.15 22.39 -3.65
N SER A 648 -0.66 22.30 -4.69
CA SER A 648 -1.36 23.43 -5.28
C SER A 648 -2.86 23.29 -5.05
N TYR A 649 -3.58 24.41 -5.04
CA TYR A 649 -5.02 24.43 -4.95
C TYR A 649 -5.60 25.50 -5.88
N ALA A 650 -6.86 25.33 -6.26
CA ALA A 650 -7.59 26.24 -7.12
C ALA A 650 -9.11 26.13 -6.87
N SER A 651 -9.86 27.10 -7.38
CA SER A 651 -11.32 27.13 -7.31
C SER A 651 -12.00 26.38 -8.47
N SER A 652 -11.23 25.94 -9.47
CA SER A 652 -11.71 25.19 -10.62
C SER A 652 -10.65 24.24 -11.17
N ILE A 653 -11.09 23.28 -11.99
CA ILE A 653 -10.20 22.31 -12.62
C ILE A 653 -9.34 22.93 -13.75
N ASP A 654 -9.87 23.91 -14.47
CA ASP A 654 -9.07 24.59 -15.51
C ASP A 654 -7.95 25.43 -14.88
N GLU A 655 -8.25 26.07 -13.74
CA GLU A 655 -7.28 26.84 -12.99
C GLU A 655 -6.20 25.92 -12.37
N ILE A 656 -6.56 24.74 -11.84
CA ILE A 656 -5.56 23.82 -11.28
C ILE A 656 -4.60 23.27 -12.34
N PHE A 657 -5.05 23.13 -13.59
CA PHE A 657 -4.21 22.68 -14.70
C PHE A 657 -3.43 23.82 -15.39
N SER A 658 -3.62 25.06 -14.94
CA SER A 658 -2.85 26.20 -15.46
C SER A 658 -1.40 26.16 -14.97
N VAL A 659 -0.51 26.78 -15.76
CA VAL A 659 0.93 26.87 -15.44
C VAL A 659 1.19 27.54 -14.08
N VAL A 660 0.30 28.44 -13.64
CA VAL A 660 0.43 29.12 -12.35
C VAL A 660 0.32 28.13 -11.19
N ASN A 661 -0.45 27.06 -11.36
CA ASN A 661 -0.72 26.05 -10.35
C ASN A 661 0.06 24.75 -10.55
N ASP A 662 1.05 24.76 -11.46
CA ASP A 662 2.04 23.67 -11.53
C ASP A 662 2.74 23.47 -10.19
N ILE A 663 3.06 22.21 -9.93
CA ILE A 663 3.82 21.82 -8.76
C ILE A 663 5.28 22.15 -9.05
N TYR A 664 5.91 22.85 -8.11
CA TYR A 664 7.31 23.27 -8.18
C TYR A 664 8.02 22.82 -6.90
N ILE A 665 8.87 21.80 -7.04
CA ILE A 665 9.61 21.19 -5.93
C ILE A 665 11.10 21.53 -6.11
N PRO A 666 11.72 22.29 -5.19
CA PRO A 666 13.15 22.54 -5.24
C PRO A 666 13.93 21.26 -4.92
N ILE A 667 15.02 21.00 -5.64
CA ILE A 667 15.88 19.85 -5.43
C ILE A 667 17.35 20.26 -5.46
N PHE A 668 18.17 19.63 -4.62
CA PHE A 668 19.63 19.67 -4.71
C PHE A 668 20.12 18.43 -5.44
N THR A 669 20.85 18.60 -6.53
CA THR A 669 21.31 17.51 -7.41
C THR A 669 22.62 17.90 -8.10
N THR A 670 22.99 17.25 -9.21
CA THR A 670 24.15 17.58 -10.02
C THR A 670 23.73 18.07 -11.42
N GLY A 671 24.52 18.97 -12.01
CA GLY A 671 24.20 19.53 -13.33
C GLY A 671 24.21 18.49 -14.46
N GLU A 672 25.05 17.47 -14.35
CA GLU A 672 25.11 16.35 -15.29
C GLU A 672 23.85 15.47 -15.20
N PHE A 673 23.38 15.17 -13.98
CA PHE A 673 22.12 14.44 -13.81
C PHE A 673 20.93 15.23 -14.33
N VAL A 674 20.88 16.56 -14.13
CA VAL A 674 19.80 17.40 -14.68
C VAL A 674 19.71 17.29 -16.20
N LYS A 675 20.86 17.33 -16.90
CA LYS A 675 20.90 17.15 -18.35
C LYS A 675 20.40 15.76 -18.75
N PHE A 676 20.98 14.71 -18.15
CA PHE A 676 20.57 13.33 -18.40
C PHE A 676 19.06 13.09 -18.19
N ALA A 677 18.52 13.57 -17.06
CA ALA A 677 17.12 13.42 -16.70
C ALA A 677 16.21 14.17 -17.69
N ASN A 678 16.55 15.42 -18.03
CA ASN A 678 15.81 16.18 -19.02
C ASN A 678 15.83 15.51 -20.40
N ASP A 679 17.01 15.11 -20.89
CA ASP A 679 17.15 14.46 -22.20
C ASP A 679 16.34 13.15 -22.25
N LEU A 680 16.44 12.33 -21.20
CA LEU A 680 15.71 11.06 -21.12
C LEU A 680 14.19 11.24 -21.06
N VAL A 681 13.70 12.22 -20.28
CA VAL A 681 12.27 12.53 -20.19
C VAL A 681 11.74 13.10 -21.50
N ILE A 682 12.46 14.04 -22.13
CA ILE A 682 12.04 14.63 -23.40
C ILE A 682 12.00 13.57 -24.50
N ASN A 683 13.02 12.72 -24.61
CA ASN A 683 13.03 11.61 -25.56
C ASN A 683 11.85 10.66 -25.31
N ALA A 684 11.54 10.38 -24.04
CA ALA A 684 10.40 9.53 -23.69
C ALA A 684 9.06 10.15 -24.09
N LEU A 685 8.88 11.46 -23.90
CA LEU A 685 7.68 12.17 -24.32
C LEU A 685 7.58 12.28 -25.84
N GLN A 686 8.69 12.48 -26.55
CA GLN A 686 8.72 12.51 -28.02
C GLN A 686 8.32 11.17 -28.65
N GLU A 687 8.65 10.06 -27.99
CA GLU A 687 8.24 8.71 -28.41
C GLU A 687 6.84 8.32 -27.90
N SER A 688 6.22 9.16 -27.07
CA SER A 688 4.88 8.91 -26.54
C SER A 688 3.77 9.35 -27.52
N LYS A 689 2.53 8.94 -27.27
CA LYS A 689 1.37 9.26 -28.13
C LYS A 689 0.83 10.70 -27.94
N LEU A 690 1.61 11.61 -27.37
CA LEU A 690 1.19 12.99 -27.16
C LEU A 690 1.01 13.73 -28.51
N THR A 691 0.04 14.63 -28.56
CA THR A 691 -0.21 15.44 -29.77
C THR A 691 0.92 16.46 -30.03
N GLU A 692 1.14 16.85 -31.29
CA GLU A 692 2.18 17.82 -31.68
C GLU A 692 2.04 19.18 -30.94
N ASP A 693 0.81 19.68 -30.78
CA ASP A 693 0.53 20.93 -30.03
C ASP A 693 0.92 20.83 -28.55
N ARG A 694 0.72 19.67 -27.92
CA ARG A 694 1.10 19.45 -26.53
C ARG A 694 2.60 19.25 -26.40
N MET A 695 3.22 18.54 -27.34
CA MET A 695 4.68 18.41 -27.41
C MET A 695 5.38 19.77 -27.52
N ALA A 696 4.81 20.71 -28.28
CA ALA A 696 5.33 22.08 -28.37
C ALA A 696 5.26 22.86 -27.04
N LYS A 697 4.40 22.43 -26.10
CA LYS A 697 4.19 23.05 -24.78
C LYS A 697 4.95 22.33 -23.66
N VAL A 698 5.53 21.16 -23.93
CA VAL A 698 6.35 20.42 -22.96
C VAL A 698 7.54 21.28 -22.55
N LYS A 699 7.68 21.49 -21.25
CA LYS A 699 8.82 22.20 -20.66
C LYS A 699 9.83 21.18 -20.14
N LEU A 700 11.07 21.63 -19.98
CA LEU A 700 12.08 20.84 -19.28
C LEU A 700 11.60 20.57 -17.85
N PRO A 701 11.53 19.30 -17.40
CA PRO A 701 11.05 18.96 -16.07
C PRO A 701 11.94 19.54 -14.97
N LEU A 702 13.24 19.67 -15.23
CA LEU A 702 14.21 20.24 -14.29
C LEU A 702 14.83 21.53 -14.83
N LYS A 703 14.67 22.62 -14.09
CA LYS A 703 15.29 23.92 -14.40
C LYS A 703 16.36 24.26 -13.37
N MET A 704 17.62 24.36 -13.78
CA MET A 704 18.71 24.84 -12.91
C MET A 704 18.54 26.32 -12.60
N ILE A 705 18.65 26.67 -11.31
CA ILE A 705 18.51 28.06 -10.83
C ILE A 705 19.69 28.52 -9.96
N GLY A 706 20.51 27.59 -9.47
CA GLY A 706 21.73 27.87 -8.72
C GLY A 706 22.75 26.76 -8.89
N ASN A 707 24.04 27.10 -8.77
CA ASN A 707 25.14 26.13 -8.87
C ASN A 707 26.24 26.55 -7.90
N ASN A 708 26.67 25.62 -7.03
CA ASN A 708 27.90 25.74 -6.25
C ASN A 708 28.88 24.67 -6.74
N LYS A 709 29.96 25.12 -7.40
CA LYS A 709 31.00 24.23 -7.95
C LYS A 709 31.85 23.61 -6.85
N ASP A 710 32.11 24.32 -5.75
CA ASP A 710 32.97 23.87 -4.65
C ASP A 710 32.33 22.71 -3.88
N TYR A 711 31.01 22.70 -3.76
CA TYR A 711 30.24 21.60 -3.16
C TYR A 711 29.76 20.56 -4.18
N GLY A 712 29.94 20.79 -5.47
CA GLY A 712 29.44 19.91 -6.53
C GLY A 712 27.90 19.77 -6.56
N VAL A 713 27.18 20.81 -6.11
CA VAL A 713 25.72 20.81 -5.94
C VAL A 713 25.05 21.87 -6.82
N VAL A 714 24.00 21.47 -7.51
CA VAL A 714 23.10 22.31 -8.29
C VAL A 714 21.75 22.39 -7.58
N LEU A 715 21.25 23.61 -7.42
CA LEU A 715 19.86 23.85 -7.05
C LEU A 715 19.03 23.91 -8.34
N ALA A 716 18.11 22.95 -8.49
CA ALA A 716 17.16 22.90 -9.58
C ALA A 716 15.72 22.97 -9.04
N VAL A 717 14.78 23.34 -9.90
CA VAL A 717 13.35 23.23 -9.63
C VAL A 717 12.77 22.14 -10.51
N TRP A 718 12.11 21.18 -9.88
CA TRP A 718 11.34 20.14 -10.53
C TRP A 718 9.90 20.60 -10.72
N GLN A 719 9.46 20.65 -11.97
CA GLN A 719 8.11 21.03 -12.35
C GLN A 719 7.27 19.78 -12.68
N LEU A 720 6.10 19.65 -12.07
CA LEU A 720 5.06 18.70 -12.48
C LEU A 720 3.86 19.47 -13.04
N ASP A 721 3.69 19.39 -14.35
CA ASP A 721 2.54 19.94 -15.07
C ASP A 721 1.42 18.89 -15.20
N ASN A 722 0.35 19.20 -15.92
CA ASN A 722 -0.76 18.27 -16.14
C ASN A 722 -0.43 17.03 -17.00
N ILE A 723 0.83 16.86 -17.45
CA ILE A 723 1.31 15.65 -18.12
C ILE A 723 2.21 14.86 -17.16
N LEU A 724 3.27 15.48 -16.67
CA LEU A 724 4.28 14.84 -15.83
C LEU A 724 3.81 14.52 -14.41
N ASN A 725 2.69 15.10 -13.97
CA ASN A 725 2.07 14.73 -12.70
C ASN A 725 1.55 13.28 -12.72
N TRP A 726 1.16 12.76 -13.90
CA TRP A 726 0.73 11.38 -14.08
C TRP A 726 1.92 10.41 -13.95
N GLN A 727 1.71 9.33 -13.20
CA GLN A 727 2.60 8.17 -13.20
C GLN A 727 2.26 7.20 -14.32
N MET A 728 3.21 6.35 -14.72
CA MET A 728 3.04 5.32 -15.76
C MET A 728 2.81 5.90 -17.16
N VAL A 729 3.24 7.14 -17.40
CA VAL A 729 3.27 7.74 -18.75
C VAL A 729 4.30 6.99 -19.61
N ASP A 730 5.52 6.85 -19.10
CA ASP A 730 6.59 6.04 -19.67
C ASP A 730 7.51 5.59 -18.54
N ARG A 731 8.02 4.36 -18.62
CA ARG A 731 8.88 3.79 -17.58
C ARG A 731 10.15 4.62 -17.33
N ARG A 732 10.73 5.23 -18.37
CA ARG A 732 11.90 6.10 -18.26
C ARG A 732 11.64 7.31 -17.37
N ILE A 733 10.44 7.88 -17.49
CA ILE A 733 10.01 9.03 -16.68
C ILE A 733 9.85 8.61 -15.22
N ASP A 734 9.24 7.45 -14.96
CA ASP A 734 9.07 6.93 -13.60
C ASP A 734 10.42 6.64 -12.91
N GLU A 735 11.41 6.08 -13.63
CA GLU A 735 12.76 5.85 -13.06
C GLU A 735 13.49 7.16 -12.73
N VAL A 736 13.39 8.16 -13.61
CA VAL A 736 13.94 9.51 -13.35
C VAL A 736 13.25 10.13 -12.14
N ARG A 737 11.93 10.02 -12.05
CA ARG A 737 11.11 10.53 -10.94
C ARG A 737 11.55 9.94 -9.60
N GLU A 738 11.79 8.63 -9.51
CA GLU A 738 12.26 8.00 -8.27
C GLU A 738 13.66 8.45 -7.85
N VAL A 739 14.55 8.68 -8.82
CA VAL A 739 15.89 9.21 -8.53
C VAL A 739 15.84 10.69 -8.15
N ILE A 740 14.95 11.50 -8.72
CA ILE A 740 14.72 12.89 -8.28
C ILE A 740 14.23 12.92 -6.83
N TRP A 741 13.29 12.03 -6.46
CA TRP A 741 12.87 11.89 -5.06
C TRP A 741 14.02 11.41 -4.16
N ALA A 742 14.89 10.53 -4.66
CA ALA A 742 16.07 10.12 -3.92
C ALA A 742 17.03 11.29 -3.67
N PHE A 743 17.25 12.17 -4.66
CA PHE A 743 18.00 13.41 -4.50
C PHE A 743 17.36 14.35 -3.49
N HIS A 744 16.06 14.61 -3.64
CA HIS A 744 15.30 15.46 -2.72
C HIS A 744 15.50 15.03 -1.26
N ARG A 745 15.55 13.72 -0.98
CA ARG A 745 15.70 13.18 0.38
C ARG A 745 17.15 13.10 0.83
N ALA A 746 18.04 12.62 -0.03
CA ALA A 746 19.46 12.44 0.31
C ALA A 746 20.16 13.78 0.57
N ASN A 747 19.73 14.82 -0.15
CA ASN A 747 20.38 16.13 -0.17
C ASN A 747 19.60 17.18 0.65
N GLU A 748 18.57 16.80 1.39
CA GLU A 748 17.79 17.70 2.25
C GLU A 748 18.63 18.32 3.39
N ARG A 749 19.83 17.77 3.67
CA ARG A 749 20.81 18.32 4.62
C ARG A 749 22.21 18.31 4.00
N LEU A 750 22.66 19.45 3.51
CA LEU A 750 23.94 19.54 2.77
C LEU A 750 25.17 19.71 3.68
N TYR A 751 24.97 19.98 4.98
CA TYR A 751 26.07 20.27 5.93
C TYR A 751 27.04 19.11 6.20
N TYR A 752 26.70 17.87 5.80
CA TYR A 752 27.61 16.73 5.91
C TYR A 752 27.96 16.12 4.54
N PRO A 753 28.80 16.78 3.74
CA PRO A 753 29.14 16.35 2.37
C PRO A 753 29.60 14.89 2.26
N GLN A 754 30.30 14.39 3.28
CA GLN A 754 30.83 13.03 3.33
C GLN A 754 29.75 11.94 3.30
N PHE A 755 28.52 12.23 3.74
CA PHE A 755 27.42 11.24 3.78
C PHE A 755 26.44 11.38 2.62
N ILE A 756 26.53 12.42 1.79
CA ILE A 756 25.52 12.69 0.75
C ILE A 756 25.46 11.53 -0.26
N VAL A 757 26.62 11.00 -0.65
CA VAL A 757 26.72 9.84 -1.54
C VAL A 757 26.05 8.61 -0.93
N ASP A 758 26.33 8.30 0.33
CA ASP A 758 25.78 7.13 1.02
C ASP A 758 24.28 7.26 1.31
N ASN A 759 23.82 8.48 1.60
CA ASN A 759 22.40 8.81 1.73
C ASN A 759 21.67 8.66 0.40
N LEU A 760 22.29 9.03 -0.72
CA LEU A 760 21.72 8.85 -2.04
C LEU A 760 21.63 7.36 -2.41
N LYS A 761 22.68 6.58 -2.18
CA LYS A 761 22.67 5.11 -2.35
C LYS A 761 21.53 4.47 -1.56
N THR A 762 21.43 4.83 -0.29
CA THR A 762 20.36 4.37 0.60
C THR A 762 18.98 4.75 0.03
N SER A 763 18.80 6.01 -0.37
CA SER A 763 17.52 6.52 -0.88
C SER A 763 17.10 5.87 -2.20
N ILE A 764 18.03 5.69 -3.15
CA ILE A 764 17.77 4.99 -4.42
C ILE A 764 17.39 3.54 -4.14
N SER A 765 18.14 2.84 -3.28
CA SER A 765 17.87 1.43 -2.97
C SER A 765 16.45 1.20 -2.41
N LYS A 766 15.93 2.16 -1.63
CA LYS A 766 14.59 2.10 -1.03
C LYS A 766 13.47 2.40 -2.04
N ARG A 767 13.78 3.13 -3.12
CA ARG A 767 12.84 3.62 -4.13
C ARG A 767 12.84 2.81 -5.42
N ALA A 768 13.91 2.04 -5.64
CA ALA A 768 14.04 1.13 -6.76
C ALA A 768 12.76 0.33 -6.99
N ILE A 769 12.21 0.46 -8.19
CA ILE A 769 11.02 -0.27 -8.59
C ILE A 769 11.42 -1.73 -8.85
N ARG A 770 10.57 -2.68 -8.46
CA ARG A 770 10.89 -4.11 -8.55
C ARG A 770 10.08 -4.78 -9.63
N SER A 771 10.69 -5.73 -10.34
CA SER A 771 10.00 -6.57 -11.33
C SER A 771 9.44 -7.86 -10.74
N SER A 772 10.07 -8.44 -9.72
CA SER A 772 9.60 -9.60 -8.94
C SER A 772 10.40 -9.76 -7.64
N GLU A 773 9.83 -10.43 -6.63
CA GLU A 773 10.61 -10.88 -5.47
C GLU A 773 11.38 -12.14 -5.86
N LYS A 774 12.71 -12.04 -5.96
CA LYS A 774 13.57 -13.15 -6.40
C LYS A 774 13.77 -14.21 -5.29
N ASP A 775 13.31 -13.97 -4.06
CA ASP A 775 13.54 -14.86 -2.91
C ASP A 775 12.64 -14.53 -1.67
N GLU A 776 11.33 -14.74 -1.80
CA GLU A 776 10.35 -14.40 -0.75
C GLU A 776 10.57 -15.20 0.56
N ASN A 777 11.07 -16.43 0.45
CA ASN A 777 11.46 -17.27 1.60
C ASN A 777 12.57 -16.61 2.42
N HIS A 778 13.75 -16.34 1.83
CA HIS A 778 14.85 -15.75 2.59
C HIS A 778 14.50 -14.34 3.10
N ALA A 779 13.68 -13.59 2.36
CA ALA A 779 13.18 -12.29 2.81
C ALA A 779 12.31 -12.42 4.06
N PHE A 780 11.39 -13.38 4.11
CA PHE A 780 10.58 -13.67 5.29
C PHE A 780 11.43 -14.11 6.48
N VAL A 781 12.38 -15.04 6.28
CA VAL A 781 13.26 -15.51 7.37
C VAL A 781 14.06 -14.35 7.96
N ARG A 782 14.67 -13.50 7.13
CA ARG A 782 15.36 -12.28 7.59
C ARG A 782 14.43 -11.36 8.36
N TRP A 783 13.20 -11.15 7.89
CA TRP A 783 12.22 -10.29 8.54
C TRP A 783 11.81 -10.79 9.93
N VAL A 784 11.64 -12.10 10.09
CA VAL A 784 11.36 -12.74 11.39
C VAL A 784 12.58 -12.66 12.31
N ALA A 785 13.78 -12.93 11.77
CA ALA A 785 15.02 -12.92 12.52
C ALA A 785 15.51 -11.52 12.87
N ARG A 786 14.94 -10.44 12.33
CA ARG A 786 15.44 -9.09 12.59
C ARG A 786 15.23 -8.69 14.05
N GLN A 787 16.33 -8.37 14.73
CA GLN A 787 16.29 -7.93 16.12
C GLN A 787 15.80 -6.46 16.21
N PRO A 788 14.81 -6.14 17.06
CA PRO A 788 14.51 -4.75 17.40
C PRO A 788 15.71 -4.11 18.10
N CYS A 789 16.12 -2.91 17.68
CA CYS A 789 17.30 -2.19 18.16
C CYS A 789 17.23 -1.92 19.67
N GLN A 790 16.05 -1.55 20.18
CA GLN A 790 15.86 -1.21 21.59
C GLN A 790 15.63 -2.47 22.43
N ALA A 791 16.64 -2.91 23.17
CA ALA A 791 16.52 -4.02 24.12
C ALA A 791 15.99 -3.57 25.49
N THR A 792 16.25 -2.32 25.90
CA THR A 792 15.78 -1.80 27.20
C THR A 792 14.31 -1.39 27.13
N THR A 793 13.61 -1.41 28.27
CA THR A 793 12.23 -0.94 28.40
C THR A 793 12.15 0.50 28.91
N ASP A 794 13.28 1.22 28.89
CA ASP A 794 13.31 2.65 29.18
C ASP A 794 12.68 3.40 28.01
N VAL A 795 11.67 4.23 28.31
CA VAL A 795 10.99 5.03 27.30
C VAL A 795 12.02 5.92 26.62
N ASN A 796 12.18 5.78 25.30
CA ASN A 796 13.30 6.34 24.54
C ASN A 796 13.57 7.82 24.84
N GLY A 797 14.87 8.15 24.81
CA GLY A 797 15.43 9.45 25.17
C GLY A 797 14.73 10.67 24.56
N ILE A 798 14.06 10.55 23.41
CA ILE A 798 13.23 11.62 22.79
C ILE A 798 12.08 12.11 23.68
N PHE A 799 11.52 11.24 24.53
CA PHE A 799 10.49 11.61 25.51
C PHE A 799 11.07 12.01 26.88
N LEU A 800 12.40 12.03 26.99
CA LEU A 800 13.20 12.37 28.18
C LEU A 800 14.23 13.49 27.93
N VAL A 801 14.39 14.04 26.72
CA VAL A 801 15.50 14.97 26.36
C VAL A 801 15.50 16.24 27.22
N GLN A 802 14.35 16.65 27.77
CA GLN A 802 14.34 17.78 28.71
C GLN A 802 14.99 17.46 30.06
N TYR A 803 15.02 16.20 30.50
CA TYR A 803 15.53 15.83 31.83
C TYR A 803 17.06 15.78 31.87
N TRP A 804 17.71 15.21 30.86
CA TRP A 804 19.18 15.15 30.77
C TRP A 804 19.82 16.53 30.60
N TYR A 805 19.22 17.39 29.79
CA TYR A 805 19.72 18.76 29.58
C TYR A 805 19.59 19.63 30.85
N TRP A 806 18.61 19.35 31.72
CA TRP A 806 18.43 20.04 32.99
C TRP A 806 19.42 19.54 34.05
N ILE A 807 19.68 18.23 34.10
CA ILE A 807 20.67 17.63 35.02
C ILE A 807 22.08 18.08 34.68
N GLU A 808 22.48 18.08 33.39
CA GLU A 808 23.80 18.59 33.00
C GLU A 808 23.97 20.08 33.30
N ARG A 809 22.91 20.90 33.16
CA ARG A 809 22.95 22.32 33.55
C ARG A 809 23.00 22.53 35.05
N LYS A 810 22.38 21.64 35.84
CA LYS A 810 22.43 21.69 37.30
C LYS A 810 23.83 21.29 37.79
N HIS A 811 24.37 20.18 37.30
CA HIS A 811 25.76 19.78 37.59
C HIS A 811 26.81 20.80 37.12
N ARG A 812 26.62 21.48 35.97
CA ARG A 812 27.55 22.55 35.55
C ARG A 812 27.35 23.89 36.28
N ARG A 813 26.24 24.10 36.99
CA ARG A 813 26.04 25.26 37.87
C ARG A 813 26.47 25.00 39.30
N ASP A 814 26.46 23.75 39.74
CA ASP A 814 26.88 23.36 41.09
C ASP A 814 28.41 23.09 41.17
N ILE A 815 29.12 23.09 40.03
CA ILE A 815 30.60 22.94 39.92
C ILE A 815 31.24 24.23 39.33
N GLY A 816 30.49 25.34 39.28
CA GLY A 816 30.94 26.65 38.76
C GLY A 816 31.18 27.66 39.85
#